data_AF-A0A0K6FWH5-F1
#
_entry.id   AF-A0A0K6FWH5-F1
#
_cell.length_a   1.000
_cell.length_b   1.000
_cell.length_c   1.000
_cell.angle_alpha   90.00
_cell.angle_beta   90.00
_cell.angle_gamma   90.00
#
_symmetry.space_group_name_H-M   'P 1'
#
loop_
_entity.id
_entity.type
_entity.pdbx_description
1 polymer ?
#
loop_
_entity_poly.entity_id
_entity_poly.type
_entity_poly.pdbx_seq_one_letter_code
_entity_poly.pdbx_strand_id
1 'polypeptide(L)'
;MLGKLPATTTLVDERGHVIKDPTPGPSNQGAPATTHTPLDLHQNLHLDLLGLKGDKIALGYMQCLRNAFESNDPEIMETWRTAGETMLEESITRFSPTVKQRQTRMEIRYRTYIYHMCKLLPLVDQWKESVFRKHWVQFLASLLASSKGADGGRVRVDTFNQWCTDLIWLVGQNLINDQGERIGSTALTTGGLYAEFRNVSFRLSVQFELNRTPGQRLWIGQLELLLIYQVAVRMSEKYGRASAIQTILSTSMVFHIGARVGSLGWSNKQYLEEERYMKCGDVRIEREDYGIWNAEVTVTNRKGWNTASESARPVTYKLSAVTKTQNLFFDTPTLLLLHLWHRRALKGIKSIEDIFNYEGQYFEIEEWMRDKPLFLERAVKGLELLEDQPASAKGMTLSFKASGTRAGFTVTTMHALRRDAGNVFALVLGAHIAQLLLGHHEADTVLNTNYSKGTFNVPVVEARLGLLDEQLSLSNRIGLQRHRREGQVAHALLNAGFQFSTKQAAKEDADGSDPDGSDPDGSEGESSEPEENKPKERKGVRGDPLVELDEEQTARIENHPSVAKRTQEIEEAMDELYMLFPPAAAKTHGSRARDKLSGMLKKYHDSTIVVQNLARIEELLETINQASDDRVKARQKLTRQERSNVTRGATLAERKNPKIYPTEAVKQARTHAEEMAKVVNMPKPSEQLQILDSIKNLPNFGENLLSDECRELLAGMGAKDLLETNEAEEAQEPEDRLADEDDEIHDANGAPKITMTPFKDVDDLKVLDVDLVETKKEWMACLVKPLIIDEFYKRLAEANNGNFPCLLCRALPEHLKPVSAITGKKGQDTFGSRAKLHRHENAVHTPWVDLMQYMITDDPKVFKCPSNDCSFRASTIEKVRDHCLSNCNEHELYEDMESKHELRQEEKRKATPSRANVKLEKQKQELRGYGLQLEEKTIQGVEKISTTSPEEAFKLAAKRKIPESDVRSHLHALDGLNERARLSINEDGVVKDPYVNRPMEKVSKSLLTPEINAEIDARLAKKK
;
A
#
# COMPACT_ATOMS: atom_id res chain seq x y z
N MET A 1 -4.46 -46.94 44.16
CA MET A 1 -5.34 -46.01 44.89
C MET A 1 -5.86 -44.98 43.89
N LEU A 2 -7.19 -44.95 43.72
CA LEU A 2 -8.05 -43.92 43.13
C LEU A 2 -7.64 -43.38 41.73
N GLY A 3 -8.38 -43.55 40.63
CA GLY A 3 -9.75 -44.01 40.41
C GLY A 3 -10.27 -43.28 39.16
N LYS A 4 -10.59 -44.02 38.08
CA LYS A 4 -11.23 -43.52 36.85
C LYS A 4 -12.70 -43.22 37.11
N LEU A 5 -13.27 -42.14 36.53
CA LEU A 5 -14.69 -42.04 36.14
C LEU A 5 -14.89 -41.10 34.93
N PRO A 6 -16.01 -41.23 34.17
CA PRO A 6 -16.11 -40.93 32.74
C PRO A 6 -17.15 -39.83 32.39
N ALA A 7 -17.43 -39.74 31.09
CA ALA A 7 -18.10 -38.69 30.31
C ALA A 7 -19.62 -38.46 30.52
N THR A 8 -20.04 -37.29 30.02
CA THR A 8 -21.37 -36.86 29.51
C THR A 8 -22.59 -36.94 30.42
N THR A 9 -23.09 -35.77 30.81
CA THR A 9 -24.36 -35.60 31.54
C THR A 9 -25.43 -35.06 30.58
N THR A 10 -26.45 -35.87 30.30
CA THR A 10 -27.72 -35.45 29.70
C THR A 10 -28.67 -35.11 30.83
N LEU A 11 -29.26 -33.91 30.84
CA LEU A 11 -30.21 -33.48 31.87
C LEU A 11 -31.58 -34.13 31.63
N VAL A 12 -32.09 -34.80 32.67
CA VAL A 12 -33.41 -35.43 32.73
C VAL A 12 -34.09 -34.89 33.98
N ASP A 13 -35.39 -34.58 33.92
CA ASP A 13 -36.11 -34.06 35.09
C ASP A 13 -36.38 -35.13 36.15
N GLU A 14 -36.89 -34.71 37.32
CA GLU A 14 -37.15 -35.57 38.50
C GLU A 14 -38.26 -36.62 38.27
N ARG A 15 -38.80 -36.74 37.05
CA ARG A 15 -39.72 -37.81 36.64
C ARG A 15 -39.21 -38.63 35.45
N GLY A 16 -37.95 -38.45 35.05
CA GLY A 16 -37.30 -39.31 34.05
C GLY A 16 -37.62 -38.98 32.60
N HIS A 17 -38.11 -37.77 32.26
CA HIS A 17 -38.38 -37.40 30.87
C HIS A 17 -37.23 -36.58 30.25
N VAL A 18 -36.79 -37.00 29.06
CA VAL A 18 -35.80 -36.29 28.24
C VAL A 18 -36.51 -35.19 27.46
N ILE A 19 -36.14 -33.93 27.70
CA ILE A 19 -36.74 -32.75 27.07
C ILE A 19 -36.36 -32.76 25.58
N LYS A 20 -37.37 -32.82 24.70
CA LYS A 20 -37.23 -32.53 23.25
C LYS A 20 -37.92 -31.21 22.96
N ASP A 21 -37.20 -30.28 22.33
CA ASP A 21 -37.74 -28.99 21.86
C ASP A 21 -38.87 -29.19 20.85
N PRO A 22 -40.00 -28.47 20.96
CA PRO A 22 -41.02 -28.45 19.93
C PRO A 22 -40.78 -27.30 18.93
N THR A 23 -41.00 -27.64 17.66
CA THR A 23 -41.08 -26.78 16.48
C THR A 23 -42.28 -25.82 16.57
N PRO A 24 -42.23 -24.59 16.01
CA PRO A 24 -43.37 -23.68 16.05
C PRO A 24 -44.27 -23.86 14.83
N GLY A 25 -45.55 -24.17 15.07
CA GLY A 25 -46.66 -24.01 14.13
C GLY A 25 -47.46 -22.73 14.45
N PRO A 26 -48.20 -22.16 13.47
CA PRO A 26 -48.78 -20.83 13.58
C PRO A 26 -50.16 -20.87 14.23
N SER A 27 -50.43 -19.97 15.17
CA SER A 27 -51.79 -19.72 15.66
C SER A 27 -52.09 -18.22 15.72
N ASN A 28 -52.94 -17.81 14.78
CA ASN A 28 -53.82 -16.65 14.86
C ASN A 28 -54.74 -16.78 16.09
N GLN A 29 -54.85 -15.72 16.89
CA GLN A 29 -56.11 -15.30 17.54
C GLN A 29 -55.97 -13.86 18.03
N GLY A 30 -56.96 -13.04 17.68
CA GLY A 30 -56.98 -11.60 17.90
C GLY A 30 -57.52 -11.17 19.27
N ALA A 31 -57.11 -9.97 19.67
CA ALA A 31 -57.71 -9.13 20.71
C ALA A 31 -57.24 -7.66 20.48
N PRO A 32 -57.95 -6.65 21.03
CA PRO A 32 -58.32 -5.43 20.31
C PRO A 32 -57.28 -4.31 20.33
N ALA A 33 -57.42 -3.43 19.33
CA ALA A 33 -56.65 -2.21 19.14
C ALA A 33 -56.78 -1.24 20.32
N THR A 34 -55.65 -0.96 20.96
CA THR A 34 -55.39 0.32 21.63
C THR A 34 -54.11 0.90 21.03
N THR A 35 -54.30 1.98 20.28
CA THR A 35 -53.30 2.83 19.64
C THR A 35 -52.35 3.46 20.66
N HIS A 36 -51.09 3.07 20.59
CA HIS A 36 -49.88 3.91 20.58
C HIS A 36 -48.68 2.95 20.69
N THR A 37 -48.32 2.33 19.57
CA THR A 37 -47.03 1.65 19.43
C THR A 37 -45.93 2.70 19.52
N PRO A 38 -44.88 2.53 20.35
CA PRO A 38 -43.68 3.36 20.26
C PRO A 38 -43.15 3.24 18.84
N LEU A 39 -42.75 4.37 18.23
CA LEU A 39 -42.14 4.41 16.91
C LEU A 39 -41.16 3.23 16.76
N ASP A 40 -41.35 2.45 15.71
CA ASP A 40 -40.43 1.41 15.27
C ASP A 40 -39.12 2.08 14.81
N LEU A 41 -38.30 2.49 15.79
CA LEU A 41 -37.06 3.26 15.66
C LEU A 41 -35.92 2.45 15.00
N HIS A 42 -36.22 1.24 14.54
CA HIS A 42 -35.30 0.34 13.86
C HIS A 42 -35.28 0.51 12.32
N GLN A 43 -35.90 1.56 11.76
CA GLN A 43 -35.68 1.90 10.36
C GLN A 43 -34.20 2.28 10.11
N ASN A 44 -33.50 1.35 9.46
CA ASN A 44 -32.13 1.36 8.95
C ASN A 44 -31.38 2.72 9.06
N LEU A 45 -30.61 2.86 10.15
CA LEU A 45 -29.65 3.94 10.34
C LEU A 45 -28.53 3.88 9.27
N HIS A 46 -28.55 4.79 8.30
CA HIS A 46 -27.46 4.97 7.34
C HIS A 46 -26.33 5.86 7.91
N LEU A 47 -25.50 5.27 8.79
CA LEU A 47 -24.37 5.94 9.47
C LEU A 47 -23.28 6.47 8.50
N ASP A 48 -23.18 5.88 7.30
CA ASP A 48 -22.10 6.12 6.35
C ASP A 48 -22.22 7.41 5.53
N LEU A 49 -23.45 7.92 5.34
CA LEU A 49 -23.68 9.18 4.61
C LEU A 49 -23.09 10.40 5.33
N LEU A 50 -22.62 10.22 6.57
CA LEU A 50 -22.14 11.30 7.44
C LEU A 50 -20.62 11.42 7.48
N GLY A 51 -19.89 10.53 6.79
CA GLY A 51 -18.42 10.54 6.81
C GLY A 51 -17.81 10.29 8.20
N LEU A 52 -18.62 9.83 9.17
CA LEU A 52 -18.18 9.50 10.51
C LEU A 52 -17.63 8.06 10.51
N LYS A 53 -16.41 7.87 11.03
CA LYS A 53 -15.80 6.55 11.23
C LYS A 53 -15.73 6.28 12.73
N GLY A 54 -16.07 5.07 13.18
CA GLY A 54 -16.09 4.78 14.61
C GLY A 54 -16.68 3.44 15.00
N ASP A 55 -16.71 3.19 16.31
CA ASP A 55 -17.48 2.11 16.91
C ASP A 55 -18.98 2.33 16.67
N LYS A 56 -19.77 1.27 16.43
CA LYS A 56 -21.22 1.39 16.17
C LYS A 56 -21.94 2.16 17.28
N ILE A 57 -21.55 1.97 18.53
CA ILE A 57 -22.21 2.63 19.67
C ILE A 57 -21.87 4.12 19.68
N ALA A 58 -20.62 4.48 19.40
CA ALA A 58 -20.22 5.89 19.30
C ALA A 58 -20.92 6.57 18.11
N LEU A 59 -21.05 5.89 16.97
CA LEU A 59 -21.78 6.39 15.81
C LEU A 59 -23.28 6.50 16.06
N GLY A 60 -23.88 5.53 16.74
CA GLY A 60 -25.27 5.56 17.20
C GLY A 60 -25.54 6.73 18.13
N TYR A 61 -24.65 6.96 19.11
CA TYR A 61 -24.71 8.14 19.98
C TYR A 61 -24.68 9.44 19.16
N MET A 62 -23.74 9.56 18.22
CA MET A 62 -23.64 10.74 17.35
C MET A 62 -24.87 10.93 16.47
N GLN A 63 -25.49 9.85 16.01
CA GLN A 63 -26.73 9.91 15.24
C GLN A 63 -27.89 10.38 16.13
N CYS A 64 -28.00 9.86 17.36
CA CYS A 64 -29.02 10.30 18.31
C CYS A 64 -28.90 11.80 18.59
N LEU A 65 -27.68 12.29 18.85
CA LEU A 65 -27.43 13.72 19.04
C LEU A 65 -27.82 14.56 17.81
N ARG A 66 -27.54 14.05 16.61
CA ARG A 66 -27.88 14.73 15.37
C ARG A 66 -29.40 14.78 15.16
N ASN A 67 -30.08 13.66 15.34
CA ASN A 67 -31.54 13.58 15.21
C ASN A 67 -32.24 14.48 16.24
N ALA A 68 -31.72 14.50 17.48
CA ALA A 68 -32.19 15.43 18.50
C ALA A 68 -32.00 16.89 18.06
N PHE A 69 -30.81 17.24 17.55
CA PHE A 69 -30.52 18.59 17.08
C PHE A 69 -31.34 19.02 15.84
N GLU A 70 -31.58 18.10 14.90
CA GLU A 70 -32.36 18.38 13.68
C GLU A 70 -33.88 18.35 13.91
N SER A 71 -34.33 17.86 15.07
CA SER A 71 -35.74 17.87 15.45
C SER A 71 -36.18 19.26 15.90
N ASN A 72 -37.22 19.79 15.27
CA ASN A 72 -37.90 21.00 15.74
C ASN A 72 -38.91 20.70 16.87
N ASP A 73 -39.24 19.42 17.09
CA ASP A 73 -40.17 18.98 18.13
C ASP A 73 -39.40 18.67 19.43
N PRO A 74 -39.71 19.35 20.55
CA PRO A 74 -39.07 19.12 21.85
C PRO A 74 -39.22 17.69 22.38
N GLU A 75 -40.33 17.01 22.12
CA GLU A 75 -40.59 15.66 22.63
C GLU A 75 -39.74 14.62 21.87
N ILE A 76 -39.65 14.77 20.55
CA ILE A 76 -38.78 13.95 19.70
C ILE A 76 -37.32 14.22 20.06
N MET A 77 -36.95 15.48 20.30
CA MET A 77 -35.60 15.87 20.72
C MET A 77 -35.21 15.20 22.04
N GLU A 78 -36.13 15.21 23.02
CA GLU A 78 -35.93 14.56 24.31
C GLU A 78 -35.74 13.05 24.14
N THR A 79 -36.60 12.42 23.35
CA THR A 79 -36.54 10.98 23.09
C THR A 79 -35.19 10.56 22.53
N TRP A 80 -34.67 11.28 21.53
CA TRP A 80 -33.34 11.00 20.97
C TRP A 80 -32.21 11.32 21.94
N ARG A 81 -32.35 12.36 22.79
CA ARG A 81 -31.36 12.68 23.81
C ARG A 81 -31.25 11.56 24.85
N THR A 82 -32.38 11.10 25.39
CA THR A 82 -32.42 9.98 26.34
C THR A 82 -31.83 8.72 25.72
N ALA A 83 -32.19 8.39 24.47
CA ALA A 83 -31.60 7.27 23.76
C ALA A 83 -30.08 7.40 23.61
N GLY A 84 -29.57 8.61 23.32
CA GLY A 84 -28.15 8.90 23.29
C GLY A 84 -27.47 8.70 24.65
N GLU A 85 -28.09 9.13 25.74
CA GLU A 85 -27.56 8.93 27.10
C GLU A 85 -27.48 7.45 27.46
N THR A 86 -28.54 6.68 27.16
CA THR A 86 -28.52 5.22 27.35
C THR A 86 -27.39 4.58 26.55
N MET A 87 -27.22 4.94 25.27
CA MET A 87 -26.10 4.43 24.45
C MET A 87 -24.75 4.80 25.03
N LEU A 88 -24.60 6.01 25.56
CA LEU A 88 -23.36 6.49 26.16
C LEU A 88 -23.00 5.70 27.42
N GLU A 89 -23.96 5.37 28.26
CA GLU A 89 -23.77 4.50 29.44
C GLU A 89 -23.40 3.07 29.04
N GLU A 90 -24.10 2.49 28.06
CA GLU A 90 -23.77 1.16 27.54
C GLU A 90 -22.37 1.12 26.92
N SER A 91 -21.96 2.20 26.25
CA SER A 91 -20.70 2.28 25.51
C SER A 91 -19.46 2.08 26.38
N ILE A 92 -19.52 2.51 27.65
CA ILE A 92 -18.41 2.41 28.61
C ILE A 92 -17.97 0.95 28.81
N THR A 93 -18.93 0.03 28.73
CA THR A 93 -18.68 -1.41 28.91
C THR A 93 -18.43 -2.16 27.60
N ARG A 94 -18.99 -1.67 26.48
CA ARG A 94 -19.04 -2.39 25.21
C ARG A 94 -18.00 -1.96 24.16
N PHE A 95 -17.28 -0.86 24.38
CA PHE A 95 -16.35 -0.38 23.35
C PHE A 95 -15.23 -1.34 23.00
N SER A 96 -14.87 -1.33 21.72
CA SER A 96 -13.61 -1.95 21.32
C SER A 96 -12.43 -1.32 22.09
N PRO A 97 -11.44 -2.11 22.54
CA PRO A 97 -10.32 -1.59 23.33
C PRO A 97 -9.52 -0.50 22.63
N THR A 98 -9.50 -0.54 21.29
CA THR A 98 -8.85 0.49 20.46
C THR A 98 -9.56 1.83 20.54
N VAL A 99 -10.90 1.85 20.55
CA VAL A 99 -11.70 3.09 20.64
C VAL A 99 -11.58 3.68 22.03
N LYS A 100 -11.68 2.85 23.07
CA LYS A 100 -11.43 3.25 24.46
C LYS A 100 -10.05 3.90 24.62
N GLN A 101 -8.99 3.25 24.11
CA GLN A 101 -7.64 3.79 24.18
C GLN A 101 -7.50 5.14 23.44
N ARG A 102 -8.21 5.32 22.31
CA ARG A 102 -8.20 6.55 21.53
C ARG A 102 -8.91 7.69 22.29
N GLN A 103 -10.08 7.43 22.86
CA GLN A 103 -10.81 8.37 23.71
C GLN A 103 -9.99 8.76 24.94
N THR A 104 -9.37 7.80 25.65
CA THR A 104 -8.48 8.10 26.79
C THR A 104 -7.32 9.00 26.39
N ARG A 105 -6.70 8.79 25.22
CA ARG A 105 -5.64 9.68 24.72
C ARG A 105 -6.17 11.08 24.41
N MET A 106 -7.37 11.18 23.85
CA MET A 106 -8.01 12.48 23.57
C MET A 106 -8.30 13.24 24.86
N GLU A 107 -8.84 12.54 25.87
CA GLU A 107 -9.11 13.11 27.19
C GLU A 107 -7.84 13.63 27.86
N ILE A 108 -6.78 12.81 27.89
CA ILE A 108 -5.48 13.21 28.45
C ILE A 108 -4.96 14.46 27.73
N ARG A 109 -5.01 14.50 26.40
CA ARG A 109 -4.57 15.66 25.62
C ARG A 109 -5.36 16.92 25.95
N TYR A 110 -6.69 16.81 26.06
CA TYR A 110 -7.54 17.94 26.44
C TYR A 110 -7.23 18.43 27.86
N ARG A 111 -7.15 17.53 28.84
CA ARG A 111 -6.82 17.86 30.23
C ARG A 111 -5.44 18.51 30.36
N THR A 112 -4.43 17.97 29.67
CA THR A 112 -3.09 18.56 29.63
C THR A 112 -3.13 19.96 29.01
N TYR A 113 -3.88 20.15 27.93
CA TYR A 113 -4.04 21.48 27.32
C TYR A 113 -4.66 22.48 28.30
N ILE A 114 -5.76 22.11 28.98
CA ILE A 114 -6.42 22.98 29.97
C ILE A 114 -5.50 23.28 31.15
N TYR A 115 -4.75 22.29 31.64
CA TYR A 115 -3.77 22.49 32.70
C TYR A 115 -2.72 23.55 32.31
N HIS A 116 -2.27 23.57 31.06
CA HIS A 116 -1.33 24.58 30.59
C HIS A 116 -1.97 25.97 30.42
N MET A 117 -3.22 26.04 29.98
CA MET A 117 -3.94 27.31 29.81
C MET A 117 -4.41 27.90 31.15
N CYS A 118 -4.70 27.06 32.14
CA CYS A 118 -5.27 27.42 33.44
C CYS A 118 -4.65 26.56 34.56
N LYS A 119 -3.38 26.83 34.90
CA LYS A 119 -2.60 26.02 35.88
C LYS A 119 -3.25 25.85 37.25
N LEU A 120 -4.05 26.83 37.68
CA LEU A 120 -4.72 26.83 38.98
C LEU A 120 -6.08 26.13 38.97
N LEU A 121 -6.56 25.67 37.82
CA LEU A 121 -7.88 25.05 37.70
C LEU A 121 -7.85 23.59 38.18
N PRO A 122 -8.68 23.22 39.18
CA PRO A 122 -8.79 21.83 39.64
C PRO A 122 -9.17 20.86 38.52
N LEU A 123 -8.70 19.60 38.59
CA LEU A 123 -8.98 18.57 37.58
C LEU A 123 -10.47 18.31 37.33
N VAL A 124 -11.30 18.44 38.37
CA VAL A 124 -12.76 18.28 38.29
C VAL A 124 -13.43 19.43 37.53
N ASP A 125 -12.83 20.63 37.57
CA ASP A 125 -13.40 21.83 36.95
C ASP A 125 -13.01 21.97 35.46
N GLN A 126 -12.09 21.16 34.95
CA GLN A 126 -11.63 21.22 33.56
C GLN A 126 -12.73 20.91 32.52
N TRP A 127 -13.80 20.24 32.96
CA TRP A 127 -14.97 19.90 32.16
C TRP A 127 -16.22 20.71 32.54
N LYS A 128 -16.09 21.77 33.36
CA LYS A 128 -17.18 22.75 33.50
C LYS A 128 -17.50 23.38 32.16
N GLU A 129 -18.78 23.56 31.85
CA GLU A 129 -19.22 24.11 30.56
C GLU A 129 -18.57 25.45 30.23
N SER A 130 -18.48 26.34 31.22
CA SER A 130 -17.83 27.66 31.09
C SER A 130 -16.35 27.55 30.69
N VAL A 131 -15.61 26.60 31.27
CA VAL A 131 -14.21 26.32 30.93
C VAL A 131 -14.11 25.67 29.56
N PHE A 132 -14.95 24.66 29.29
CA PHE A 132 -14.92 23.92 28.04
C PHE A 132 -15.19 24.84 26.86
N ARG A 133 -16.30 25.59 26.88
CA ARG A 133 -16.70 26.53 25.82
C ARG A 133 -15.62 27.57 25.53
N LYS A 134 -14.90 28.03 26.56
CA LYS A 134 -13.80 28.99 26.41
C LYS A 134 -12.59 28.41 25.65
N HIS A 135 -12.33 27.10 25.76
CA HIS A 135 -11.03 26.53 25.37
C HIS A 135 -11.06 25.45 24.28
N TRP A 136 -12.18 24.77 24.03
CA TRP A 136 -12.20 23.59 23.15
C TRP A 136 -11.80 23.90 21.69
N VAL A 137 -12.18 25.07 21.17
CA VAL A 137 -11.79 25.51 19.81
C VAL A 137 -10.28 25.71 19.73
N GLN A 138 -9.70 26.37 20.73
CA GLN A 138 -8.27 26.63 20.81
C GLN A 138 -7.49 25.32 21.02
N PHE A 139 -8.05 24.38 21.78
CA PHE A 139 -7.52 23.03 21.92
C PHE A 139 -7.42 22.31 20.56
N LEU A 140 -8.50 22.27 19.78
CA LEU A 140 -8.48 21.61 18.46
C LEU A 140 -7.50 22.29 17.49
N ALA A 141 -7.44 23.63 17.49
CA ALA A 141 -6.47 24.37 16.70
C ALA A 141 -5.02 24.07 17.13
N SER A 142 -4.75 24.03 18.44
CA SER A 142 -3.44 23.67 18.99
C SER A 142 -3.06 22.22 18.66
N LEU A 143 -4.03 21.30 18.72
CA LEU A 143 -3.84 19.90 18.36
C LEU A 143 -3.46 19.75 16.88
N LEU A 144 -4.12 20.48 15.98
CA LEU A 144 -3.77 20.51 14.55
C LEU A 144 -2.41 21.16 14.31
N ALA A 145 -2.08 22.27 14.98
CA ALA A 145 -0.81 22.96 14.84
C ALA A 145 0.39 22.12 15.30
N SER A 146 0.19 21.27 16.30
CA SER A 146 1.25 20.45 16.92
C SER A 146 1.35 19.02 16.37
N SER A 147 0.35 18.57 15.62
CA SER A 147 0.30 17.21 15.09
C SER A 147 0.72 17.16 13.62
N LYS A 148 1.45 16.10 13.24
CA LYS A 148 1.74 15.78 11.84
C LYS A 148 0.95 14.55 11.40
N GLY A 149 0.65 14.49 10.11
CA GLY A 149 0.13 13.29 9.45
C GLY A 149 1.11 12.12 9.54
N ALA A 150 0.61 10.90 9.31
CA ALA A 150 1.44 9.69 9.36
C ALA A 150 2.54 9.66 8.27
N ASP A 151 2.34 10.43 7.19
CA ASP A 151 3.29 10.69 6.11
C ASP A 151 4.24 11.86 6.42
N GLY A 152 4.19 12.41 7.64
CA GLY A 152 4.95 13.60 8.04
C GLY A 152 4.35 14.92 7.53
N GLY A 153 3.33 14.86 6.68
CA GLY A 153 2.62 16.02 6.13
C GLY A 153 1.57 16.57 7.08
N ARG A 154 0.59 17.29 6.52
CA ARG A 154 -0.55 17.82 7.28
C ARG A 154 -1.48 16.70 7.74
N VAL A 155 -2.17 16.93 8.85
CA VAL A 155 -3.22 16.02 9.33
C VAL A 155 -4.32 15.92 8.26
N ARG A 156 -4.86 14.71 8.10
CA ARG A 156 -5.94 14.42 7.15
C ARG A 156 -7.28 14.77 7.76
N VAL A 157 -8.23 15.21 6.94
CA VAL A 157 -9.58 15.55 7.40
C VAL A 157 -10.25 14.37 8.11
N ASP A 158 -10.14 13.15 7.59
CA ASP A 158 -10.67 11.94 8.24
C ASP A 158 -10.13 11.75 9.67
N THR A 159 -8.82 11.96 9.86
CA THR A 159 -8.18 11.84 11.18
C THR A 159 -8.68 12.93 12.13
N PHE A 160 -8.83 14.15 11.61
CA PHE A 160 -9.35 15.27 12.41
C PHE A 160 -10.82 15.09 12.77
N ASN A 161 -11.66 14.65 11.84
CA ASN A 161 -13.06 14.30 12.10
C ASN A 161 -13.18 13.19 13.15
N GLN A 162 -12.28 12.22 13.14
CA GLN A 162 -12.22 11.21 14.18
C GLN A 162 -11.92 11.82 15.56
N TRP A 163 -10.97 12.76 15.63
CA TRP A 163 -10.66 13.49 16.87
C TRP A 163 -11.85 14.30 17.38
N CYS A 164 -12.56 15.00 16.48
CA CYS A 164 -13.79 15.70 16.83
C CYS A 164 -14.85 14.73 17.37
N THR A 165 -15.00 13.57 16.74
CA THR A 165 -15.95 12.53 17.19
C THR A 165 -15.58 12.01 18.60
N ASP A 166 -14.30 11.74 18.85
CA ASP A 166 -13.84 11.32 20.18
C ASP A 166 -14.06 12.41 21.22
N LEU A 167 -13.84 13.68 20.88
CA LEU A 167 -14.06 14.81 21.77
C LEU A 167 -15.55 15.04 22.06
N ILE A 168 -16.44 14.93 21.07
CA ILE A 168 -17.89 15.04 21.25
C ILE A 168 -18.40 13.94 22.18
N TRP A 169 -17.89 12.73 22.02
CA TRP A 169 -18.21 11.63 22.94
C TRP A 169 -17.75 11.94 24.37
N LEU A 170 -16.53 12.46 24.55
CA LEU A 170 -16.01 12.88 25.86
C LEU A 170 -16.80 14.05 26.48
N VAL A 171 -17.33 14.96 25.66
CA VAL A 171 -18.24 16.03 26.12
C VAL A 171 -19.51 15.43 26.68
N GLY A 172 -20.13 14.49 25.95
CA GLY A 172 -21.28 13.74 26.46
C GLY A 172 -21.01 13.09 27.81
N GLN A 173 -19.81 12.54 27.98
CA GLN A 173 -19.44 11.82 29.20
C GLN A 173 -19.09 12.72 30.38
N ASN A 174 -18.31 13.78 30.15
CA ASN A 174 -17.61 14.48 31.22
C ASN A 174 -18.09 15.91 31.46
N LEU A 175 -18.85 16.52 30.54
CA LEU A 175 -19.24 17.93 30.67
C LEU A 175 -20.24 18.13 31.81
N ILE A 176 -19.92 19.05 32.72
CA ILE A 176 -20.73 19.39 33.89
C ILE A 176 -21.08 20.88 33.93
N ASN A 177 -22.20 21.23 34.58
CA ASN A 177 -22.56 22.62 34.87
C ASN A 177 -21.82 23.13 36.13
N ASP A 178 -22.09 24.37 36.54
CA ASP A 178 -21.46 24.96 37.73
C ASP A 178 -21.88 24.27 39.04
N GLN A 179 -23.04 23.60 39.03
CA GLN A 179 -23.57 22.77 40.12
C GLN A 179 -22.96 21.36 40.16
N GLY A 180 -22.15 20.99 39.15
CA GLY A 180 -21.53 19.67 39.05
C GLY A 180 -22.43 18.59 38.42
N GLU A 181 -23.60 18.95 37.92
CA GLU A 181 -24.51 18.05 37.22
C GLU A 181 -24.02 17.82 35.79
N ARG A 182 -24.14 16.59 35.31
CA ARG A 182 -23.73 16.22 33.95
C ARG A 182 -24.71 16.75 32.93
N ILE A 183 -24.23 17.60 32.02
CA ILE A 183 -25.06 18.30 31.02
C ILE A 183 -24.57 18.06 29.58
N GLY A 184 -23.64 17.14 29.36
CA GLY A 184 -23.01 16.90 28.05
C GLY A 184 -23.99 16.68 26.90
N SER A 185 -24.96 15.77 27.05
CA SER A 185 -25.97 15.50 26.02
C SER A 185 -26.88 16.70 25.76
N THR A 186 -27.30 17.40 26.83
CA THR A 186 -28.08 18.64 26.75
C THR A 186 -27.31 19.74 26.02
N ALA A 187 -26.04 19.97 26.38
CA ALA A 187 -25.20 20.97 25.74
C ALA A 187 -24.98 20.69 24.25
N LEU A 188 -24.81 19.42 23.87
CA LEU A 188 -24.66 18.99 22.47
C LEU A 188 -25.94 19.15 21.66
N THR A 189 -27.10 18.94 22.26
CA THR A 189 -28.41 19.01 21.60
C THR A 189 -29.00 20.43 21.69
N THR A 190 -29.70 20.75 22.78
CA THR A 190 -30.38 22.05 23.00
C THR A 190 -29.40 23.21 23.13
N GLY A 191 -28.19 22.96 23.68
CA GLY A 191 -27.15 23.97 23.84
C GLY A 191 -26.38 24.33 22.55
N GLY A 192 -26.75 23.75 21.40
CA GLY A 192 -26.19 24.07 20.08
C GLY A 192 -24.73 23.65 19.86
N LEU A 193 -24.08 23.01 20.85
CA LEU A 193 -22.65 22.72 20.81
C LEU A 193 -22.30 21.72 19.67
N TYR A 194 -23.20 20.80 19.30
CA TYR A 194 -22.97 19.90 18.17
C TYR A 194 -22.83 20.65 16.83
N ALA A 195 -23.71 21.62 16.58
CA ALA A 195 -23.63 22.46 15.39
C ALA A 195 -22.36 23.32 15.40
N GLU A 196 -21.99 23.85 16.57
CA GLU A 196 -20.74 24.58 16.77
C GLU A 196 -19.53 23.71 16.41
N PHE A 197 -19.49 22.45 16.89
CA PHE A 197 -18.46 21.47 16.55
C PHE A 197 -18.31 21.26 15.04
N ARG A 198 -19.43 21.08 14.32
CA ARG A 198 -19.41 20.89 12.85
C ARG A 198 -18.90 22.13 12.12
N ASN A 199 -19.36 23.31 12.52
CA ASN A 199 -18.95 24.57 11.91
C ASN A 199 -17.46 24.86 12.15
N VAL A 200 -17.00 24.65 13.39
CA VAL A 200 -15.59 24.83 13.77
C VAL A 200 -14.72 23.77 13.10
N SER A 201 -15.13 22.51 13.03
CA SER A 201 -14.32 21.47 12.38
C SER A 201 -14.16 21.75 10.88
N PHE A 202 -15.22 22.20 10.21
CA PHE A 202 -15.14 22.65 8.82
C PHE A 202 -14.20 23.84 8.67
N ARG A 203 -14.37 24.88 9.49
CA ARG A 203 -13.52 26.08 9.48
C ARG A 203 -12.05 25.74 9.72
N LEU A 204 -11.74 24.94 10.73
CA LEU A 204 -10.37 24.50 11.04
C LEU A 204 -9.79 23.63 9.93
N SER A 205 -10.61 22.80 9.28
CA SER A 205 -10.17 21.99 8.13
C SER A 205 -9.75 22.87 6.95
N VAL A 206 -10.43 23.99 6.73
CA VAL A 206 -10.06 25.00 5.73
C VAL A 206 -8.82 25.78 6.18
N GLN A 207 -8.83 26.32 7.41
CA GLN A 207 -7.79 27.18 7.96
C GLN A 207 -6.41 26.50 8.05
N PHE A 208 -6.38 25.24 8.48
CA PHE A 208 -5.15 24.45 8.56
C PHE A 208 -4.84 23.73 7.24
N GLU A 209 -5.62 23.98 6.20
CA GLU A 209 -5.47 23.39 4.87
C GLU A 209 -5.23 21.86 4.95
N LEU A 210 -6.10 21.19 5.71
CA LEU A 210 -5.98 19.77 5.98
C LEU A 210 -6.09 18.97 4.69
N ASN A 211 -5.38 17.84 4.62
CA ASN A 211 -5.45 16.99 3.44
C ASN A 211 -6.83 16.31 3.36
N ARG A 212 -7.63 16.73 2.36
CA ARG A 212 -8.98 16.20 2.08
C ARG A 212 -8.96 14.95 1.22
N THR A 213 -7.86 14.72 0.50
CA THR A 213 -7.73 13.55 -0.35
C THR A 213 -7.37 12.33 0.49
N PRO A 214 -8.09 11.21 0.35
CA PRO A 214 -7.65 9.96 0.93
C PRO A 214 -6.27 9.63 0.35
N GLY A 215 -5.46 8.94 1.14
CA GLY A 215 -4.12 8.56 0.68
C GLY A 215 -4.24 7.58 -0.45
N GLN A 216 -3.26 7.62 -1.34
CA GLN A 216 -3.16 6.63 -2.39
C GLN A 216 -3.27 5.23 -1.80
N ARG A 217 -4.24 4.49 -2.32
CA ARG A 217 -4.48 3.11 -1.91
C ARG A 217 -3.62 2.21 -2.74
N LEU A 218 -2.96 1.30 -2.05
CA LEU A 218 -2.09 0.32 -2.66
C LEU A 218 -2.82 -1.01 -2.73
N TRP A 219 -2.56 -1.69 -3.83
CA TRP A 219 -3.12 -2.97 -4.19
C TRP A 219 -1.94 -3.87 -4.45
N ILE A 220 -2.03 -5.10 -3.96
CA ILE A 220 -1.03 -6.12 -4.24
C ILE A 220 -1.85 -7.24 -4.84
N GLY A 221 -1.70 -7.43 -6.15
CA GLY A 221 -2.35 -8.49 -6.88
C GLY A 221 -1.54 -9.77 -6.80
N GLN A 222 -1.92 -10.73 -7.64
CA GLN A 222 -1.29 -12.04 -7.72
C GLN A 222 0.20 -11.95 -8.11
N LEU A 223 0.53 -11.18 -9.15
CA LEU A 223 1.89 -11.10 -9.67
C LEU A 223 2.86 -10.46 -8.68
N GLU A 224 2.48 -9.35 -8.05
CA GLU A 224 3.32 -8.73 -7.01
C GLU A 224 3.51 -9.67 -5.83
N LEU A 225 2.45 -10.40 -5.43
CA LEU A 225 2.52 -11.34 -4.33
C LEU A 225 3.44 -12.53 -4.64
N LEU A 226 3.42 -13.04 -5.87
CA LEU A 226 4.31 -14.11 -6.34
C LEU A 226 5.78 -13.69 -6.24
N LEU A 227 6.12 -12.48 -6.70
CA LEU A 227 7.48 -11.94 -6.58
C LEU A 227 7.93 -11.84 -5.12
N ILE A 228 7.03 -11.40 -4.24
CA ILE A 228 7.30 -11.32 -2.79
C ILE A 228 7.55 -12.72 -2.21
N TYR A 229 6.80 -13.74 -2.65
CA TYR A 229 6.96 -15.12 -2.20
C TYR A 229 8.26 -15.75 -2.67
N GLN A 230 8.63 -15.58 -3.93
CA GLN A 230 9.90 -16.05 -4.48
C GLN A 230 11.08 -15.46 -3.70
N VAL A 231 11.06 -14.15 -3.43
CA VAL A 231 12.09 -13.50 -2.62
C VAL A 231 12.06 -14.00 -1.17
N ALA A 232 10.90 -14.21 -0.57
CA ALA A 232 10.79 -14.74 0.79
C ALA A 232 11.37 -16.16 0.90
N VAL A 233 11.12 -17.02 -0.08
CA VAL A 233 11.69 -18.37 -0.21
C VAL A 233 13.20 -18.29 -0.35
N ARG A 234 13.71 -17.58 -1.37
CA ARG A 234 15.16 -17.43 -1.60
C ARG A 234 15.90 -16.92 -0.38
N MET A 235 15.37 -15.88 0.27
CA MET A 235 15.99 -15.28 1.46
C MET A 235 15.94 -16.17 2.71
N SER A 236 15.12 -17.23 2.68
CA SER A 236 14.95 -18.17 3.80
C SER A 236 15.50 -19.56 3.53
N GLU A 237 16.27 -19.76 2.45
CA GLU A 237 17.03 -21.01 2.20
C GLU A 237 18.00 -21.35 3.34
N LYS A 238 18.54 -20.32 3.99
CA LYS A 238 19.58 -20.48 5.02
C LYS A 238 19.02 -20.52 6.44
N TYR A 239 17.98 -19.74 6.71
CA TYR A 239 17.38 -19.59 8.04
C TYR A 239 15.99 -18.95 7.93
N GLY A 240 15.12 -19.22 8.89
CA GLY A 240 13.80 -18.61 8.95
C GLY A 240 12.80 -19.11 7.91
N ARG A 241 13.00 -20.31 7.36
CA ARG A 241 12.06 -20.92 6.40
C ARG A 241 10.66 -21.10 6.99
N ALA A 242 10.55 -21.50 8.26
CA ALA A 242 9.26 -21.65 8.95
C ALA A 242 8.50 -20.33 9.01
N SER A 243 9.24 -19.27 9.37
CA SER A 243 8.75 -17.89 9.40
C SER A 243 8.33 -17.41 8.00
N ALA A 244 9.10 -17.75 6.96
CA ALA A 244 8.72 -17.45 5.58
C ALA A 244 7.43 -18.17 5.16
N ILE A 245 7.34 -19.49 5.36
CA ILE A 245 6.13 -20.29 5.06
C ILE A 245 4.92 -19.74 5.80
N GLN A 246 5.04 -19.40 7.09
CA GLN A 246 3.95 -18.78 7.85
C GLN A 246 3.51 -17.42 7.25
N THR A 247 4.45 -16.64 6.71
CA THR A 247 4.12 -15.39 6.00
C THR A 247 3.34 -15.67 4.74
N ILE A 248 3.83 -16.60 3.92
CA ILE A 248 3.23 -16.99 2.65
C ILE A 248 1.82 -17.52 2.91
N LEU A 249 1.67 -18.47 3.85
CA LEU A 249 0.38 -18.99 4.26
C LEU A 249 -0.58 -17.89 4.73
N SER A 250 -0.18 -17.05 5.68
CA SER A 250 -1.08 -16.02 6.21
C SER A 250 -1.49 -14.98 5.18
N THR A 251 -0.58 -14.59 4.29
CA THR A 251 -0.89 -13.67 3.18
C THR A 251 -1.74 -14.35 2.12
N SER A 252 -1.53 -15.64 1.85
CA SER A 252 -2.34 -16.45 0.92
C SER A 252 -3.77 -16.59 1.44
N MET A 253 -3.96 -16.79 2.75
CA MET A 253 -5.30 -16.77 3.35
C MET A 253 -5.97 -15.41 3.19
N VAL A 254 -5.26 -14.30 3.46
CA VAL A 254 -5.80 -12.95 3.24
C VAL A 254 -6.13 -12.70 1.76
N PHE A 255 -5.33 -13.21 0.85
CA PHE A 255 -5.54 -13.11 -0.60
C PHE A 255 -6.81 -13.87 -1.02
N HIS A 256 -7.00 -15.13 -0.60
CA HIS A 256 -8.12 -15.96 -1.03
C HIS A 256 -9.44 -15.69 -0.33
N ILE A 257 -9.44 -15.36 0.97
CA ILE A 257 -10.69 -15.17 1.73
C ILE A 257 -10.94 -13.72 2.11
N GLY A 258 -10.01 -12.82 1.77
CA GLY A 258 -10.11 -11.41 2.13
C GLY A 258 -10.14 -11.19 3.63
N ALA A 259 -9.64 -12.07 4.50
CA ALA A 259 -9.72 -11.88 5.96
C ALA A 259 -8.93 -10.65 6.44
N ARG A 260 -9.37 -10.02 7.54
CA ARG A 260 -8.52 -9.03 8.23
C ARG A 260 -7.38 -9.78 8.92
N VAL A 261 -6.16 -9.27 8.85
CA VAL A 261 -5.03 -9.88 9.58
C VAL A 261 -5.28 -9.97 11.10
N GLY A 262 -6.07 -9.06 11.66
CA GLY A 262 -6.51 -9.10 13.06
C GLY A 262 -7.53 -10.20 13.41
N SER A 263 -8.02 -10.93 12.41
CA SER A 263 -8.80 -12.16 12.58
C SER A 263 -7.92 -13.41 12.54
N LEU A 264 -6.76 -13.34 11.89
CA LEU A 264 -5.77 -14.42 11.86
C LEU A 264 -4.87 -14.39 13.11
N GLY A 265 -4.42 -13.20 13.50
CA GLY A 265 -3.60 -12.97 14.70
C GLY A 265 -4.21 -11.91 15.61
N TRP A 266 -3.74 -11.84 16.87
CA TRP A 266 -4.31 -10.91 17.85
C TRP A 266 -3.92 -9.47 17.53
N SER A 267 -4.85 -8.52 17.70
CA SER A 267 -4.61 -7.09 17.42
C SER A 267 -4.61 -6.19 18.65
N ASN A 268 -4.99 -6.73 19.81
CA ASN A 268 -4.99 -6.06 21.10
C ASN A 268 -4.66 -7.08 22.20
N LYS A 269 -4.05 -6.64 23.32
CA LYS A 269 -3.74 -7.50 24.47
C LYS A 269 -4.98 -8.16 25.07
N GLN A 270 -6.11 -7.45 25.13
CA GLN A 270 -7.36 -8.06 25.58
C GLN A 270 -7.80 -9.22 24.67
N TYR A 271 -7.62 -9.08 23.35
CA TYR A 271 -7.90 -10.18 22.41
C TYR A 271 -6.91 -11.33 22.53
N LEU A 272 -5.69 -11.08 23.00
CA LEU A 272 -4.75 -12.14 23.35
C LEU A 272 -5.23 -12.92 24.59
N GLU A 273 -5.66 -12.20 25.63
CA GLU A 273 -6.20 -12.75 26.88
C GLU A 273 -7.51 -13.53 26.66
N GLU A 274 -8.37 -13.06 25.76
CA GLU A 274 -9.62 -13.71 25.34
C GLU A 274 -9.41 -14.82 24.28
N GLU A 275 -8.17 -15.16 23.95
CA GLU A 275 -7.81 -16.13 22.90
C GLU A 275 -8.43 -15.87 21.52
N ARG A 276 -8.66 -14.60 21.20
CA ARG A 276 -9.23 -14.13 19.93
C ARG A 276 -8.15 -14.04 18.86
N TYR A 277 -7.75 -15.19 18.36
CA TYR A 277 -6.87 -15.41 17.21
C TYR A 277 -7.20 -16.77 16.59
N MET A 278 -6.72 -17.03 15.37
CA MET A 278 -6.99 -18.30 14.70
C MET A 278 -6.21 -19.45 15.35
N LYS A 279 -6.89 -20.56 15.62
CA LYS A 279 -6.36 -21.78 16.22
C LYS A 279 -6.16 -22.88 15.17
N CYS A 280 -5.38 -23.91 15.47
CA CYS A 280 -5.23 -25.04 14.56
C CYS A 280 -6.56 -25.78 14.34
N GLY A 281 -7.42 -25.86 15.36
CA GLY A 281 -8.75 -26.48 15.25
C GLY A 281 -9.73 -25.72 14.34
N ASP A 282 -9.41 -24.48 13.96
CA ASP A 282 -10.22 -23.69 13.03
C ASP A 282 -10.01 -24.11 11.55
N VAL A 283 -9.06 -25.01 11.27
CA VAL A 283 -8.79 -25.52 9.92
C VAL A 283 -9.03 -27.03 9.82
N ARG A 284 -9.60 -27.45 8.69
CA ARG A 284 -9.78 -28.86 8.34
C ARG A 284 -9.31 -29.07 6.91
N ILE A 285 -8.55 -30.12 6.68
CA ILE A 285 -7.96 -30.40 5.36
C ILE A 285 -8.49 -31.74 4.87
N GLU A 286 -9.10 -31.71 3.69
CA GLU A 286 -9.73 -32.83 3.01
C GLU A 286 -8.84 -33.27 1.85
N ARG A 287 -8.60 -34.58 1.73
CA ARG A 287 -8.02 -35.18 0.55
C ARG A 287 -9.15 -35.47 -0.44
N GLU A 288 -9.11 -34.82 -1.59
CA GLU A 288 -10.02 -35.09 -2.71
C GLU A 288 -9.42 -36.18 -3.62
N ASP A 289 -8.11 -36.12 -3.89
CA ASP A 289 -7.38 -37.10 -4.70
C ASP A 289 -5.89 -37.18 -4.27
N TYR A 290 -5.08 -37.97 -4.97
CA TYR A 290 -3.63 -38.03 -4.78
C TYR A 290 -2.97 -36.68 -5.11
N GLY A 291 -2.38 -36.03 -4.10
CA GLY A 291 -1.76 -34.70 -4.26
C GLY A 291 -2.74 -33.52 -4.38
N ILE A 292 -4.05 -33.76 -4.23
CA ILE A 292 -5.10 -32.74 -4.35
C ILE A 292 -5.83 -32.63 -3.02
N TRP A 293 -5.73 -31.46 -2.39
CA TRP A 293 -6.28 -31.19 -1.06
C TRP A 293 -7.12 -29.92 -1.06
N ASN A 294 -8.28 -30.01 -0.42
CA ASN A 294 -9.11 -28.86 -0.10
C ASN A 294 -8.95 -28.50 1.37
N ALA A 295 -9.19 -27.25 1.72
CA ALA A 295 -9.18 -26.81 3.11
C ALA A 295 -10.46 -26.05 3.46
N GLU A 296 -11.06 -26.39 4.60
CA GLU A 296 -12.08 -25.58 5.26
C GLU A 296 -11.37 -24.71 6.30
N VAL A 297 -11.57 -23.39 6.21
CA VAL A 297 -11.01 -22.41 7.13
C VAL A 297 -12.16 -21.69 7.82
N THR A 298 -12.28 -21.83 9.13
CA THR A 298 -13.32 -21.18 9.93
C THR A 298 -12.77 -19.94 10.62
N VAL A 299 -13.26 -18.77 10.25
CA VAL A 299 -12.91 -17.52 10.93
C VAL A 299 -13.93 -17.25 12.03
N THR A 300 -13.59 -17.68 13.24
CA THR A 300 -14.41 -17.49 14.45
C THR A 300 -14.35 -16.05 14.97
N ASN A 301 -13.16 -15.44 14.95
CA ASN A 301 -12.93 -14.08 15.43
C ASN A 301 -12.96 -13.06 14.27
N ARG A 302 -14.08 -12.37 14.07
CA ARG A 302 -14.21 -11.33 13.04
C ARG A 302 -14.05 -9.94 13.63
N LYS A 303 -12.89 -9.31 13.40
CA LYS A 303 -12.63 -7.94 13.86
C LYS A 303 -13.72 -6.97 13.36
N GLY A 304 -14.52 -6.45 14.30
CA GLY A 304 -15.70 -5.61 14.04
C GLY A 304 -17.00 -6.18 14.64
N TRP A 305 -16.98 -7.48 14.97
CA TRP A 305 -18.10 -8.25 15.54
C TRP A 305 -17.74 -8.87 16.90
N ASN A 306 -16.72 -8.33 17.56
CA ASN A 306 -16.16 -8.89 18.81
C ASN A 306 -16.87 -8.37 20.07
N THR A 307 -17.93 -7.58 19.90
CA THR A 307 -18.73 -7.03 21.00
C THR A 307 -19.69 -8.09 21.53
N ALA A 308 -19.85 -8.17 22.86
CA ALA A 308 -20.67 -9.17 23.54
C ALA A 308 -22.15 -9.19 23.14
N SER A 309 -22.63 -8.14 22.46
CA SER A 309 -24.02 -7.97 22.04
C SER A 309 -24.38 -8.63 20.71
N GLU A 310 -23.41 -9.07 19.90
CA GLU A 310 -23.67 -9.68 18.60
C GLU A 310 -23.15 -11.12 18.60
N SER A 311 -24.01 -12.10 18.29
CA SER A 311 -23.58 -13.47 18.04
C SER A 311 -22.66 -13.46 16.82
N ALA A 312 -21.34 -13.40 17.03
CA ALA A 312 -20.36 -13.46 15.96
C ALA A 312 -20.54 -14.80 15.25
N ARG A 313 -21.19 -14.78 14.08
CA ARG A 313 -21.37 -16.00 13.28
C ARG A 313 -20.02 -16.35 12.68
N PRO A 314 -19.44 -17.52 13.00
CA PRO A 314 -18.23 -17.97 12.33
C PRO A 314 -18.50 -18.06 10.83
N VAL A 315 -17.50 -17.71 10.02
CA VAL A 315 -17.59 -17.85 8.56
C VAL A 315 -16.57 -18.90 8.15
N THR A 316 -17.08 -19.97 7.55
CA THR A 316 -16.25 -21.04 7.01
C THR A 316 -16.07 -20.85 5.51
N TYR A 317 -14.82 -20.86 5.06
CA TYR A 317 -14.44 -20.77 3.67
C TYR A 317 -13.93 -22.13 3.21
N LYS A 318 -14.41 -22.63 2.08
CA LYS A 318 -13.82 -23.78 1.40
C LYS A 318 -12.81 -23.27 0.36
N LEU A 319 -11.55 -23.64 0.54
CA LEU A 319 -10.43 -23.30 -0.33
C LEU A 319 -10.06 -24.55 -1.12
N SER A 320 -10.28 -24.51 -2.43
CA SER A 320 -9.94 -25.60 -3.32
C SER A 320 -8.44 -25.64 -3.62
N ALA A 321 -7.92 -26.83 -3.95
CA ALA A 321 -6.59 -26.97 -4.54
C ALA A 321 -6.47 -26.14 -5.83
N VAL A 322 -5.28 -25.64 -6.11
CA VAL A 322 -5.01 -25.02 -7.42
C VAL A 322 -4.90 -26.12 -8.48
N THR A 323 -5.36 -25.82 -9.69
CA THR A 323 -5.36 -26.76 -10.81
C THR A 323 -4.16 -26.59 -11.75
N LYS A 324 -3.37 -25.53 -11.57
CA LYS A 324 -2.25 -25.17 -12.47
C LYS A 324 -0.95 -25.00 -11.69
N THR A 325 0.17 -25.46 -12.24
CA THR A 325 1.49 -25.51 -11.58
C THR A 325 2.04 -24.11 -11.26
N GLN A 326 1.83 -23.13 -12.13
CA GLN A 326 2.24 -21.74 -11.88
C GLN A 326 1.54 -21.11 -10.67
N ASN A 327 0.44 -21.70 -10.20
CA ASN A 327 -0.32 -21.23 -9.05
C ASN A 327 0.02 -21.95 -7.73
N LEU A 328 1.02 -22.84 -7.70
CA LEU A 328 1.37 -23.61 -6.49
C LEU A 328 1.66 -22.74 -5.26
N PHE A 329 2.23 -21.55 -5.44
CA PHE A 329 2.43 -20.59 -4.34
C PHE A 329 1.14 -20.05 -3.72
N PHE A 330 0.02 -20.19 -4.41
CA PHE A 330 -1.32 -19.83 -3.96
C PHE A 330 -2.12 -21.06 -3.51
N ASP A 331 -1.55 -22.27 -3.55
CA ASP A 331 -2.16 -23.50 -3.01
C ASP A 331 -2.17 -23.46 -1.47
N THR A 332 -3.17 -22.76 -0.94
CA THR A 332 -3.35 -22.54 0.50
C THR A 332 -3.53 -23.86 1.27
N PRO A 333 -4.31 -24.85 0.78
CA PRO A 333 -4.38 -26.17 1.42
C PRO A 333 -3.01 -26.83 1.57
N THR A 334 -2.18 -26.81 0.52
CA THR A 334 -0.82 -27.39 0.59
C THR A 334 0.08 -26.63 1.56
N LEU A 335 0.02 -25.29 1.56
CA LEU A 335 0.75 -24.46 2.52
C LEU A 335 0.30 -24.70 3.97
N LEU A 336 -1.00 -24.95 4.19
CA LEU A 336 -1.54 -25.35 5.50
C LEU A 336 -0.98 -26.69 5.94
N LEU A 337 -0.97 -27.71 5.07
CA LEU A 337 -0.39 -29.02 5.35
C LEU A 337 1.08 -28.90 5.75
N LEU A 338 1.89 -28.18 4.96
CA LEU A 338 3.31 -27.97 5.27
C LEU A 338 3.52 -27.27 6.62
N HIS A 339 2.72 -26.26 6.92
CA HIS A 339 2.81 -25.51 8.17
C HIS A 339 2.41 -26.39 9.38
N LEU A 340 1.32 -27.15 9.28
CA LEU A 340 0.87 -28.07 10.33
C LEU A 340 1.83 -29.25 10.52
N TRP A 341 2.36 -29.83 9.43
CA TRP A 341 3.39 -30.86 9.45
C TRP A 341 4.66 -30.37 10.16
N HIS A 342 5.16 -29.18 9.80
CA HIS A 342 6.35 -28.61 10.43
C HIS A 342 6.16 -28.43 11.95
N ARG A 343 4.94 -28.09 12.36
CA ARG A 343 4.55 -27.94 13.76
C ARG A 343 4.20 -29.25 14.46
N ARG A 344 4.34 -30.40 13.79
CA ARG A 344 3.96 -31.73 14.30
C ARG A 344 2.50 -31.77 14.78
N ALA A 345 1.62 -31.05 14.08
CA ALA A 345 0.21 -30.93 14.42
C ALA A 345 -0.66 -32.02 13.77
N LEU A 346 -0.15 -32.70 12.74
CA LEU A 346 -0.88 -33.72 12.00
C LEU A 346 -0.65 -35.10 12.62
N LYS A 347 -1.74 -35.83 12.89
CA LYS A 347 -1.70 -37.15 13.53
C LYS A 347 -1.18 -38.21 12.56
N GLY A 348 -0.14 -38.92 12.98
CA GLY A 348 0.45 -40.02 12.21
C GLY A 348 1.33 -39.61 11.02
N ILE A 349 1.45 -38.31 10.71
CA ILE A 349 2.24 -37.79 9.58
C ILE A 349 3.61 -37.31 10.08
N LYS A 350 4.68 -37.98 9.68
CA LYS A 350 6.07 -37.66 10.07
C LYS A 350 6.90 -37.10 8.92
N SER A 351 6.58 -37.48 7.69
CA SER A 351 7.30 -37.10 6.48
C SER A 351 6.38 -36.44 5.45
N ILE A 352 6.96 -35.84 4.40
CA ILE A 352 6.19 -35.35 3.25
C ILE A 352 5.62 -36.51 2.44
N GLU A 353 6.33 -37.63 2.36
CA GLU A 353 5.83 -38.86 1.73
C GLU A 353 4.58 -39.37 2.45
N ASP A 354 4.51 -39.28 3.77
CA ASP A 354 3.32 -39.64 4.56
C ASP A 354 2.12 -38.77 4.18
N ILE A 355 2.33 -37.50 3.79
CA ILE A 355 1.24 -36.61 3.33
C ILE A 355 0.63 -37.12 2.02
N PHE A 356 1.48 -37.51 1.06
CA PHE A 356 1.01 -38.02 -0.24
C PHE A 356 0.40 -39.43 -0.12
N ASN A 357 0.96 -40.26 0.75
CA ASN A 357 0.51 -41.63 0.98
C ASN A 357 -0.64 -41.72 2.01
N TYR A 358 -1.13 -40.60 2.51
CA TYR A 358 -2.19 -40.58 3.52
C TYR A 358 -3.54 -41.04 2.93
N GLU A 359 -4.02 -42.22 3.30
CA GLU A 359 -5.27 -42.82 2.77
C GLU A 359 -6.56 -42.28 3.40
N GLY A 360 -6.48 -41.49 4.47
CA GLY A 360 -7.66 -40.92 5.10
C GLY A 360 -8.28 -39.78 4.29
N GLN A 361 -9.60 -39.60 4.41
CA GLN A 361 -10.30 -38.48 3.78
C GLN A 361 -9.92 -37.13 4.41
N TYR A 362 -9.69 -37.09 5.72
CA TYR A 362 -9.38 -35.85 6.45
C TYR A 362 -8.09 -35.97 7.23
N PHE A 363 -7.20 -34.99 7.08
CA PHE A 363 -6.01 -34.92 7.92
C PHE A 363 -6.40 -34.53 9.36
N GLU A 364 -6.32 -35.49 10.27
CA GLU A 364 -6.62 -35.26 11.69
C GLU A 364 -5.54 -34.40 12.36
N ILE A 365 -5.95 -33.29 12.98
CA ILE A 365 -5.09 -32.50 13.86
C ILE A 365 -5.06 -33.15 15.23
N GLU A 366 -3.86 -33.33 15.78
CA GLU A 366 -3.62 -33.81 17.14
C GLU A 366 -4.45 -33.03 18.17
N GLU A 367 -5.10 -33.74 19.09
CA GLU A 367 -6.09 -33.14 20.01
C GLU A 367 -5.48 -31.99 20.82
N TRP A 368 -4.25 -32.16 21.30
CA TRP A 368 -3.52 -31.16 22.08
C TRP A 368 -3.08 -29.93 21.27
N MET A 369 -3.11 -30.01 19.93
CA MET A 369 -2.79 -28.90 19.02
C MET A 369 -4.01 -28.10 18.60
N ARG A 370 -5.23 -28.62 18.74
CA ARG A 370 -6.47 -27.96 18.27
C ARG A 370 -6.65 -26.57 18.87
N ASP A 371 -6.39 -26.43 20.17
CA ASP A 371 -6.52 -25.14 20.86
C ASP A 371 -5.31 -24.21 20.69
N LYS A 372 -4.21 -24.70 20.12
CA LYS A 372 -3.00 -23.90 19.93
C LYS A 372 -3.18 -22.89 18.80
N PRO A 373 -2.52 -21.71 18.86
CA PRO A 373 -2.58 -20.73 17.80
C PRO A 373 -2.14 -21.33 16.46
N LEU A 374 -2.82 -21.05 15.36
CA LEU A 374 -2.39 -21.47 14.01
C LEU A 374 -1.12 -20.72 13.60
N PHE A 375 -1.08 -19.40 13.86
CA PHE A 375 0.06 -18.54 13.56
C PHE A 375 0.82 -18.20 14.83
N LEU A 376 2.15 -18.36 14.80
CA LEU A 376 3.02 -18.12 15.94
C LEU A 376 3.76 -16.78 15.84
N GLU A 377 3.99 -16.15 16.99
CA GLU A 377 4.80 -14.93 17.11
C GLU A 377 6.24 -15.24 16.73
N ARG A 378 6.96 -14.22 16.28
CA ARG A 378 8.34 -14.39 15.84
C ARG A 378 9.32 -14.04 16.92
N ALA A 379 10.38 -14.83 17.00
CA ALA A 379 11.55 -14.46 17.77
C ALA A 379 12.17 -13.15 17.22
N VAL A 380 12.97 -12.50 18.05
CA VAL A 380 13.74 -11.32 17.66
C VAL A 380 14.58 -11.64 16.42
N LYS A 381 14.50 -10.80 15.37
CA LYS A 381 15.06 -10.98 14.01
C LYS A 381 14.24 -11.86 13.05
N GLY A 382 13.13 -12.45 13.48
CA GLY A 382 12.21 -13.17 12.60
C GLY A 382 12.72 -14.51 12.08
N LEU A 383 13.74 -15.08 12.73
CA LEU A 383 14.38 -16.33 12.33
C LEU A 383 13.65 -17.57 12.81
N GLU A 384 12.97 -17.47 13.96
CA GLU A 384 12.29 -18.59 14.60
C GLU A 384 10.87 -18.18 14.96
N LEU A 385 10.00 -19.19 15.06
CA LEU A 385 8.65 -19.05 15.59
C LEU A 385 8.69 -19.39 17.07
N LEU A 386 8.08 -18.56 17.90
CA LEU A 386 7.97 -18.79 19.35
C LEU A 386 6.84 -19.77 19.59
N GLU A 387 7.16 -20.92 20.17
CA GLU A 387 6.18 -21.94 20.52
C GLU A 387 5.11 -21.36 21.46
N ASP A 388 3.87 -21.79 21.25
CA ASP A 388 2.67 -21.41 22.02
C ASP A 388 2.31 -19.92 22.09
N GLN A 389 3.10 -19.02 21.49
CA GLN A 389 2.79 -17.60 21.44
C GLN A 389 2.04 -17.26 20.15
N PRO A 390 0.76 -16.83 20.21
CA PRO A 390 0.03 -16.45 19.01
C PRO A 390 0.64 -15.22 18.34
N ALA A 391 0.69 -15.23 17.02
CA ALA A 391 1.18 -14.11 16.24
C ALA A 391 0.29 -12.88 16.42
N SER A 392 0.94 -11.74 16.64
CA SER A 392 0.26 -10.46 16.58
C SER A 392 -0.01 -10.06 15.12
N ALA A 393 -1.16 -9.45 14.87
CA ALA A 393 -1.52 -8.90 13.56
C ALA A 393 -0.47 -7.90 13.05
N LYS A 394 0.15 -7.15 13.97
CA LYS A 394 1.26 -6.24 13.69
C LYS A 394 2.52 -7.00 13.28
N GLY A 395 2.90 -8.06 14.00
CA GLY A 395 4.05 -8.91 13.67
C GLY A 395 3.92 -9.56 12.29
N MET A 396 2.73 -10.09 11.98
CA MET A 396 2.42 -10.66 10.66
C MET A 396 2.52 -9.61 9.54
N THR A 397 1.99 -8.40 9.77
CA THR A 397 2.10 -7.30 8.80
C THR A 397 3.55 -6.84 8.60
N LEU A 398 4.33 -6.74 9.67
CA LEU A 398 5.74 -6.37 9.61
C LEU A 398 6.58 -7.43 8.89
N SER A 399 6.26 -8.72 9.06
CA SER A 399 6.85 -9.79 8.28
C SER A 399 6.65 -9.57 6.79
N PHE A 400 5.38 -9.45 6.38
CA PHE A 400 5.04 -9.30 4.97
C PHE A 400 5.70 -8.04 4.41
N LYS A 401 5.73 -6.95 5.20
CA LYS A 401 6.45 -5.74 4.86
C LYS A 401 7.93 -5.98 4.60
N ALA A 402 8.60 -6.74 5.47
CA ALA A 402 10.02 -7.06 5.31
C ALA A 402 10.30 -7.87 4.04
N SER A 403 9.46 -8.85 3.71
CA SER A 403 9.57 -9.59 2.45
C SER A 403 9.33 -8.69 1.24
N GLY A 404 8.30 -7.84 1.29
CA GLY A 404 8.00 -6.89 0.24
C GLY A 404 9.11 -5.86 -0.01
N THR A 405 9.69 -5.30 1.05
CA THR A 405 10.83 -4.39 0.92
C THR A 405 12.05 -5.07 0.29
N ARG A 406 12.31 -6.35 0.61
CA ARG A 406 13.38 -7.12 -0.04
C ARG A 406 13.10 -7.39 -1.52
N ALA A 407 11.83 -7.54 -1.88
CA ALA A 407 11.38 -7.66 -3.27
C ALA A 407 11.30 -6.31 -4.02
N GLY A 408 11.70 -5.20 -3.39
CA GLY A 408 11.75 -3.88 -4.02
C GLY A 408 10.48 -3.03 -3.86
N PHE A 409 9.45 -3.54 -3.18
CA PHE A 409 8.21 -2.80 -2.93
C PHE A 409 8.34 -1.86 -1.73
N THR A 410 8.00 -0.58 -1.94
CA THR A 410 8.11 0.47 -0.91
C THR A 410 7.09 0.30 0.22
N VAL A 411 5.90 -0.21 -0.11
CA VAL A 411 4.80 -0.35 0.85
C VAL A 411 4.05 -1.65 0.60
N THR A 412 4.19 -2.57 1.55
CA THR A 412 3.55 -3.89 1.53
C THR A 412 2.82 -4.12 2.84
N THR A 413 1.49 -4.24 2.76
CA THR A 413 0.62 -4.37 3.94
C THR A 413 -0.46 -5.41 3.68
N MET A 414 -0.86 -6.14 4.71
CA MET A 414 -1.97 -7.10 4.64
C MET A 414 -3.28 -6.43 4.20
N HIS A 415 -3.45 -5.13 4.50
CA HIS A 415 -4.61 -4.37 4.03
C HIS A 415 -4.60 -4.13 2.52
N ALA A 416 -3.44 -4.05 1.87
CA ALA A 416 -3.37 -3.94 0.41
C ALA A 416 -3.85 -5.22 -0.28
N LEU A 417 -3.46 -6.39 0.25
CA LEU A 417 -3.98 -7.70 -0.19
C LEU A 417 -5.48 -7.81 0.01
N ARG A 418 -5.97 -7.51 1.22
CA ARG A 418 -7.41 -7.56 1.52
C ARG A 418 -8.21 -6.62 0.63
N ARG A 419 -7.66 -5.45 0.31
CA ARG A 419 -8.27 -4.52 -0.64
C ARG A 419 -8.44 -5.19 -1.99
N ASP A 420 -7.36 -5.72 -2.55
CA ASP A 420 -7.39 -6.39 -3.85
C ASP A 420 -8.38 -7.55 -3.89
N ALA A 421 -8.35 -8.43 -2.89
CA ALA A 421 -9.35 -9.49 -2.73
C ALA A 421 -10.78 -8.95 -2.71
N GLY A 422 -11.05 -7.90 -1.92
CA GLY A 422 -12.36 -7.25 -1.87
C GLY A 422 -12.80 -6.63 -3.18
N ASN A 423 -11.87 -6.08 -3.96
CA ASN A 423 -12.14 -5.55 -5.29
C ASN A 423 -12.48 -6.66 -6.27
N VAL A 424 -11.70 -7.74 -6.29
CA VAL A 424 -11.93 -8.91 -7.14
C VAL A 424 -13.28 -9.55 -6.82
N PHE A 425 -13.59 -9.77 -5.54
CA PHE A 425 -14.92 -10.28 -5.14
C PHE A 425 -16.05 -9.37 -5.60
N ALA A 426 -15.89 -8.05 -5.49
CA ALA A 426 -16.92 -7.11 -5.91
C ALA A 426 -17.15 -7.15 -7.44
N LEU A 427 -16.08 -7.32 -8.22
CA LEU A 427 -16.15 -7.42 -9.68
C LEU A 427 -16.71 -8.75 -10.15
N VAL A 428 -16.30 -9.86 -9.54
CA VAL A 428 -16.65 -11.22 -9.99
C VAL A 428 -17.97 -11.71 -9.40
N LEU A 429 -18.21 -11.45 -8.11
CA LEU A 429 -19.36 -11.98 -7.36
C LEU A 429 -20.42 -10.91 -7.06
N GLY A 430 -20.13 -9.64 -7.37
CA GLY A 430 -20.97 -8.50 -7.02
C GLY A 430 -20.72 -7.97 -5.60
N ALA A 431 -21.11 -6.71 -5.39
CA ALA A 431 -20.81 -5.97 -4.16
C ALA A 431 -21.42 -6.59 -2.89
N HIS A 432 -22.62 -7.17 -2.98
CA HIS A 432 -23.31 -7.77 -1.83
C HIS A 432 -22.60 -9.03 -1.33
N ILE A 433 -22.27 -9.97 -2.23
CA ILE A 433 -21.51 -11.17 -1.86
C ILE A 433 -20.10 -10.78 -1.37
N ALA A 434 -19.46 -9.80 -2.00
CA ALA A 434 -18.17 -9.29 -1.54
C ALA A 434 -18.24 -8.69 -0.12
N GLN A 435 -19.30 -7.94 0.20
CA GLN A 435 -19.54 -7.44 1.56
C GLN A 435 -19.70 -8.60 2.55
N LEU A 436 -20.47 -9.63 2.20
CA LEU A 436 -20.66 -10.82 3.04
C LEU A 436 -19.33 -11.54 3.31
N LEU A 437 -18.54 -11.80 2.26
CA LEU A 437 -17.21 -12.44 2.35
C LEU A 437 -16.23 -11.60 3.17
N LEU A 438 -16.22 -10.28 2.98
CA LEU A 438 -15.37 -9.39 3.79
C LEU A 438 -15.88 -9.19 5.21
N GLY A 439 -17.10 -9.64 5.48
CA GLY A 439 -17.75 -9.57 6.75
C GLY A 439 -18.26 -8.18 7.13
N HIS A 440 -18.66 -7.39 6.13
CA HIS A 440 -19.39 -6.13 6.27
C HIS A 440 -20.90 -6.39 6.35
N HIS A 441 -21.68 -5.41 6.81
CA HIS A 441 -23.14 -5.49 6.78
C HIS A 441 -23.67 -5.19 5.38
N GLU A 442 -24.88 -5.65 5.10
CA GLU A 442 -25.63 -5.19 3.93
C GLU A 442 -25.80 -3.66 4.00
N ALA A 443 -25.66 -2.99 2.86
CA ALA A 443 -25.68 -1.53 2.71
C ALA A 443 -24.46 -0.75 3.27
N ASP A 444 -23.43 -1.43 3.79
CA ASP A 444 -22.20 -0.80 4.25
C ASP A 444 -21.38 -0.24 3.06
N THR A 445 -21.18 1.07 3.02
CA THR A 445 -20.39 1.75 1.99
C THR A 445 -18.91 1.45 2.12
N VAL A 446 -18.46 0.79 3.19
CA VAL A 446 -17.06 0.47 3.46
C VAL A 446 -16.40 -0.26 2.27
N LEU A 447 -17.11 -1.15 1.56
CA LEU A 447 -16.60 -1.80 0.35
C LEU A 447 -16.22 -0.75 -0.71
N ASN A 448 -17.19 0.06 -1.14
CA ASN A 448 -16.98 1.10 -2.15
C ASN A 448 -15.95 2.13 -1.70
N THR A 449 -16.05 2.52 -0.42
CA THR A 449 -15.21 3.54 0.16
C THR A 449 -13.80 3.07 0.36
N ASN A 450 -13.49 1.78 0.62
CA ASN A 450 -12.12 1.36 0.99
C ASN A 450 -11.51 0.25 0.14
N TYR A 451 -12.32 -0.59 -0.51
CA TYR A 451 -11.92 -1.82 -1.21
C TYR A 451 -12.23 -1.82 -2.70
N SER A 452 -13.02 -0.87 -3.20
CA SER A 452 -13.17 -0.67 -4.63
C SER A 452 -12.07 0.26 -5.15
N LYS A 453 -11.59 0.03 -6.39
CA LYS A 453 -10.83 1.03 -7.16
C LYS A 453 -11.74 2.14 -7.71
N GLY A 454 -13.00 2.19 -7.27
CA GLY A 454 -13.98 3.21 -7.61
C GLY A 454 -14.42 3.05 -9.06
N THR A 455 -14.50 4.17 -9.77
CA THR A 455 -14.86 4.22 -11.19
C THR A 455 -13.77 3.66 -12.11
N PHE A 456 -12.56 3.38 -11.61
CA PHE A 456 -11.47 2.84 -12.43
C PHE A 456 -11.79 1.45 -13.00
N ASN A 457 -12.60 0.66 -12.29
CA ASN A 457 -13.02 -0.66 -12.79
C ASN A 457 -14.32 -0.60 -13.59
N VAL A 458 -14.91 0.58 -13.76
CA VAL A 458 -16.12 0.72 -14.56
C VAL A 458 -15.64 1.08 -15.96
N PRO A 459 -15.80 0.20 -16.95
CA PRO A 459 -15.58 0.53 -18.36
C PRO A 459 -16.65 1.53 -18.82
N VAL A 460 -16.51 2.80 -18.38
CA VAL A 460 -17.54 3.85 -18.53
C VAL A 460 -17.83 4.12 -20.01
N VAL A 461 -16.81 4.02 -20.85
CA VAL A 461 -16.93 4.26 -22.30
C VAL A 461 -17.76 3.14 -22.93
N GLU A 462 -17.39 1.89 -22.70
CA GLU A 462 -18.07 0.69 -23.20
C GLU A 462 -19.52 0.63 -22.68
N ALA A 463 -19.73 0.94 -21.40
CA ALA A 463 -21.05 1.05 -20.80
C ALA A 463 -21.89 2.15 -21.47
N ARG A 464 -21.30 3.31 -21.78
CA ARG A 464 -22.00 4.43 -22.42
C ARG A 464 -22.30 4.17 -23.89
N LEU A 465 -21.40 3.46 -24.58
CA LEU A 465 -21.54 3.05 -25.98
C LEU A 465 -22.46 1.84 -26.16
N GLY A 466 -22.82 1.15 -25.07
CA GLY A 466 -23.70 -0.01 -25.10
C GLY A 466 -23.01 -1.32 -25.44
N LEU A 467 -21.68 -1.35 -25.43
CA LEU A 467 -20.89 -2.55 -25.70
C LEU A 467 -21.02 -3.60 -24.59
N LEU A 468 -21.58 -3.23 -23.43
CA LEU A 468 -21.82 -4.11 -22.29
C LEU A 468 -23.28 -4.52 -22.14
N ASP A 469 -24.16 -4.11 -23.06
CA ASP A 469 -25.61 -4.36 -22.94
C ASP A 469 -25.95 -5.85 -22.86
N GLU A 470 -25.14 -6.68 -23.52
CA GLU A 470 -25.28 -8.14 -23.52
C GLU A 470 -24.93 -8.76 -22.16
N GLN A 471 -24.07 -8.09 -21.37
CA GLN A 471 -23.70 -8.50 -20.02
C GLN A 471 -24.70 -8.01 -18.96
N LEU A 472 -25.59 -7.07 -19.31
CA LEU A 472 -26.65 -6.62 -18.41
C LEU A 472 -27.75 -7.67 -18.29
N SER A 473 -28.35 -7.74 -17.10
CA SER A 473 -29.61 -8.46 -16.89
C SER A 473 -30.70 -7.95 -17.83
N LEU A 474 -31.65 -8.80 -18.20
CA LEU A 474 -32.72 -8.47 -19.15
C LEU A 474 -33.50 -7.21 -18.73
N SER A 475 -33.79 -7.05 -17.43
CA SER A 475 -34.48 -5.87 -16.90
C SER A 475 -33.69 -4.57 -17.10
N ASN A 476 -32.38 -4.61 -16.83
CA ASN A 476 -31.49 -3.46 -17.04
C ASN A 476 -31.34 -3.13 -18.53
N ARG A 477 -31.28 -4.15 -19.39
CA ARG A 477 -31.22 -4.00 -20.85
C ARG A 477 -32.47 -3.30 -21.40
N ILE A 478 -33.67 -3.70 -20.97
CA ILE A 478 -34.94 -3.07 -21.36
C ILE A 478 -35.00 -1.61 -20.91
N GLY A 479 -34.62 -1.31 -19.67
CA GLY A 479 -34.58 0.06 -19.15
C GLY A 479 -33.62 0.96 -19.95
N LEU A 480 -32.44 0.44 -20.29
CA LEU A 480 -31.43 1.17 -21.07
C LEU A 480 -31.87 1.38 -22.53
N GLN A 481 -32.48 0.38 -23.16
CA GLN A 481 -33.05 0.50 -24.51
C GLN A 481 -34.17 1.53 -24.56
N ARG A 482 -35.04 1.57 -23.55
CA ARG A 482 -36.07 2.60 -23.42
C ARG A 482 -35.44 4.00 -23.38
N HIS A 483 -34.41 4.21 -22.54
CA HIS A 483 -33.71 5.49 -22.47
C HIS A 483 -33.05 5.89 -23.80
N ARG A 484 -32.46 4.93 -24.54
CA ARG A 484 -31.91 5.20 -25.89
C ARG A 484 -32.99 5.54 -26.90
N ARG A 485 -34.13 4.84 -26.87
CA ARG A 485 -35.28 5.14 -27.73
C ARG A 485 -35.86 6.53 -27.42
N GLU A 486 -35.95 6.91 -26.15
CA GLU A 486 -36.34 8.27 -25.74
C GLU A 486 -35.36 9.32 -26.31
N GLY A 487 -34.06 9.06 -26.28
CA GLY A 487 -33.04 9.92 -26.92
C GLY A 487 -33.16 9.98 -28.44
N GLN A 488 -33.44 8.86 -29.12
CA GLN A 488 -33.67 8.80 -30.56
C GLN A 488 -34.95 9.55 -30.96
N VAL A 489 -36.01 9.46 -30.17
CA VAL A 489 -37.25 10.21 -30.35
C VAL A 489 -36.99 11.71 -30.17
N ALA A 490 -36.24 12.12 -29.13
CA ALA A 490 -35.88 13.52 -28.95
C ALA A 490 -35.05 14.06 -30.13
N HIS A 491 -34.08 13.27 -30.63
CA HIS A 491 -33.29 13.63 -31.81
C HIS A 491 -34.13 13.69 -33.09
N ALA A 492 -35.06 12.75 -33.27
CA ALA A 492 -36.01 12.75 -34.39
C ALA A 492 -36.95 13.96 -34.35
N LEU A 493 -37.45 14.34 -33.18
CA LEU A 493 -38.27 15.55 -32.99
C LEU A 493 -37.47 16.81 -33.32
N LEU A 494 -36.23 16.93 -32.84
CA LEU A 494 -35.36 18.06 -33.17
C LEU A 494 -35.08 18.15 -34.68
N ASN A 495 -34.81 17.02 -35.34
CA ASN A 495 -34.55 16.97 -36.79
C ASN A 495 -35.81 17.15 -37.64
N ALA A 496 -36.99 16.77 -37.14
CA ALA A 496 -38.26 17.03 -37.80
C ALA A 496 -38.68 18.51 -37.72
N GLY A 497 -37.82 19.39 -37.20
CA GLY A 497 -38.10 20.81 -37.07
C GLY A 497 -39.15 21.10 -35.99
N PHE A 498 -39.29 20.22 -34.98
CA PHE A 498 -40.21 20.42 -33.87
C PHE A 498 -39.74 21.63 -33.04
N GLN A 499 -40.23 22.81 -33.41
CA GLN A 499 -40.07 24.02 -32.63
C GLN A 499 -41.03 23.91 -31.44
N PHE A 500 -40.51 23.95 -30.21
CA PHE A 500 -41.36 24.26 -29.07
C PHE A 500 -42.11 25.54 -29.40
N SER A 501 -43.44 25.45 -29.50
CA SER A 501 -44.29 26.61 -29.74
C SER A 501 -44.10 27.61 -28.60
N THR A 502 -43.14 28.51 -28.75
CA THR A 502 -43.01 29.72 -27.94
C THR A 502 -43.99 30.80 -28.42
N LYS A 503 -44.89 30.48 -29.36
CA LYS A 503 -45.77 31.44 -30.04
C LYS A 503 -47.21 31.49 -29.53
N GLN A 504 -47.50 30.92 -28.37
CA GLN A 504 -48.86 30.97 -27.80
C GLN A 504 -49.01 31.85 -26.55
N ALA A 505 -48.06 32.77 -26.29
CA ALA A 505 -48.14 33.73 -25.19
C ALA A 505 -48.05 35.22 -25.62
N ALA A 506 -48.11 35.53 -26.91
CA ALA A 506 -47.90 36.90 -27.40
C ALA A 506 -48.96 37.40 -28.40
N LYS A 507 -50.15 36.80 -28.45
CA LYS A 507 -51.15 37.17 -29.47
C LYS A 507 -52.62 37.13 -29.03
N GLU A 508 -52.91 37.43 -27.76
CA GLU A 508 -54.29 37.67 -27.30
C GLU A 508 -54.57 39.10 -26.78
N ASP A 509 -53.59 40.01 -26.67
CA ASP A 509 -53.81 41.35 -26.11
C ASP A 509 -53.71 42.50 -27.14
N ALA A 510 -54.41 42.38 -28.27
CA ALA A 510 -54.57 43.52 -29.18
C ALA A 510 -55.82 43.39 -30.07
N ASP A 511 -57.01 43.56 -29.48
CA ASP A 511 -58.04 44.35 -30.15
C ASP A 511 -59.00 44.95 -29.12
N GLY A 512 -59.19 46.27 -29.22
CA GLY A 512 -59.73 47.08 -28.14
C GLY A 512 -61.25 47.27 -28.15
N SER A 513 -61.76 47.80 -27.04
CA SER A 513 -62.77 48.87 -27.02
C SER A 513 -63.02 49.33 -25.58
N ASP A 514 -62.48 50.50 -25.25
CA ASP A 514 -63.08 51.48 -24.34
C ASP A 514 -64.46 51.93 -24.89
N PRO A 515 -65.36 52.57 -24.13
CA PRO A 515 -65.06 53.41 -22.95
C PRO A 515 -66.04 53.27 -21.76
N ASP A 516 -65.68 53.97 -20.67
CA ASP A 516 -66.55 54.88 -19.90
C ASP A 516 -66.51 54.65 -18.38
N GLY A 517 -66.27 55.73 -17.62
CA GLY A 517 -66.59 55.78 -16.18
C GLY A 517 -65.48 56.14 -15.19
N SER A 518 -65.25 57.45 -15.03
CA SER A 518 -65.08 58.19 -13.75
C SER A 518 -63.93 57.88 -12.75
N ASP A 519 -63.02 58.87 -12.66
CA ASP A 519 -62.34 59.49 -11.49
C ASP A 519 -62.99 59.35 -10.09
N PRO A 520 -62.36 59.79 -8.96
CA PRO A 520 -60.94 59.88 -8.56
C PRO A 520 -60.67 59.51 -7.06
N ASP A 521 -59.41 59.20 -6.70
CA ASP A 521 -58.73 59.39 -5.39
C ASP A 521 -57.58 58.37 -5.31
N GLY A 522 -56.35 58.62 -4.88
CA GLY A 522 -55.69 59.74 -4.22
C GLY A 522 -54.31 59.21 -3.74
N SER A 523 -53.41 60.14 -3.40
CA SER A 523 -52.12 59.97 -2.70
C SER A 523 -50.91 59.34 -3.44
N GLU A 524 -50.08 60.25 -3.94
CA GLU A 524 -48.66 60.47 -3.57
C GLU A 524 -47.85 59.32 -2.95
N GLY A 525 -46.64 59.09 -3.49
CA GLY A 525 -45.55 58.52 -2.69
C GLY A 525 -44.46 57.76 -3.45
N GLU A 526 -43.40 58.49 -3.79
CA GLU A 526 -42.00 58.04 -3.86
C GLU A 526 -41.57 56.89 -4.81
N SER A 527 -40.84 57.34 -5.82
CA SER A 527 -39.90 56.62 -6.64
C SER A 527 -38.84 55.83 -5.84
N SER A 528 -38.76 54.52 -6.06
CA SER A 528 -37.49 53.79 -6.00
C SER A 528 -37.51 52.62 -6.98
N GLU A 529 -36.47 52.56 -7.80
CA GLU A 529 -36.22 51.57 -8.85
C GLU A 529 -36.05 50.16 -8.25
N PRO A 530 -36.57 49.09 -8.88
CA PRO A 530 -36.24 47.73 -8.49
C PRO A 530 -34.95 47.27 -9.19
N GLU A 531 -33.88 47.09 -8.41
CA GLU A 531 -32.67 46.36 -8.83
C GLU A 531 -33.02 44.91 -9.22
N GLU A 532 -32.68 44.54 -10.45
CA GLU A 532 -32.72 43.17 -10.96
C GLU A 532 -31.80 42.24 -10.16
N ASN A 533 -32.40 41.28 -9.45
CA ASN A 533 -31.71 40.14 -8.86
C ASN A 533 -31.14 39.21 -9.96
N LYS A 534 -29.83 39.30 -10.21
CA LYS A 534 -29.07 38.30 -10.97
C LYS A 534 -28.90 37.01 -10.14
N PRO A 535 -29.13 35.81 -10.71
CA PRO A 535 -28.85 34.55 -10.02
C PRO A 535 -27.34 34.31 -9.90
N LYS A 536 -26.89 33.96 -8.69
CA LYS A 536 -25.50 33.57 -8.39
C LYS A 536 -25.17 32.21 -9.00
N GLU A 537 -24.41 32.21 -10.09
CA GLU A 537 -23.75 31.00 -10.61
C GLU A 537 -22.72 30.46 -9.60
N ARG A 538 -22.87 29.17 -9.28
CA ARG A 538 -21.93 28.41 -8.45
C ARG A 538 -20.64 28.17 -9.22
N LYS A 539 -19.53 28.76 -8.77
CA LYS A 539 -18.18 28.45 -9.26
C LYS A 539 -17.76 27.05 -8.80
N GLY A 540 -17.79 26.08 -9.71
CA GLY A 540 -16.99 24.87 -9.63
C GLY A 540 -15.54 25.20 -9.96
N VAL A 541 -14.61 24.94 -9.04
CA VAL A 541 -13.18 25.12 -9.26
C VAL A 541 -12.68 23.96 -10.13
N ARG A 542 -12.68 24.15 -11.46
CA ARG A 542 -11.76 23.44 -12.35
C ARG A 542 -10.37 24.05 -12.15
N GLY A 543 -9.34 23.22 -12.05
CA GLY A 543 -7.97 23.72 -12.07
C GLY A 543 -7.72 24.42 -13.40
N ASP A 544 -7.49 25.73 -13.35
CA ASP A 544 -7.12 26.49 -14.55
C ASP A 544 -5.82 25.89 -15.10
N PRO A 545 -5.74 25.60 -16.42
CA PRO A 545 -4.47 25.21 -17.04
C PRO A 545 -3.43 26.30 -16.74
N LEU A 546 -2.18 25.88 -16.49
CA LEU A 546 -1.08 26.77 -16.16
C LEU A 546 -0.81 27.69 -17.38
N VAL A 547 -1.42 28.87 -17.40
CA VAL A 547 -1.14 29.89 -18.40
C VAL A 547 0.19 30.54 -18.03
N GLU A 548 1.22 30.26 -18.83
CA GLU A 548 2.52 30.93 -18.78
C GLU A 548 2.36 32.38 -19.27
N LEU A 549 2.93 33.32 -18.52
CA LEU A 549 2.97 34.72 -18.93
C LEU A 549 4.21 34.95 -19.78
N ASP A 550 4.10 35.74 -20.83
CA ASP A 550 5.26 36.11 -21.64
C ASP A 550 6.19 37.11 -20.92
N GLU A 551 7.36 37.35 -21.50
CA GLU A 551 8.37 38.25 -20.93
C GLU A 551 7.86 39.70 -20.81
N GLU A 552 6.98 40.15 -21.72
CA GLU A 552 6.42 41.50 -21.72
C GLU A 552 5.38 41.69 -20.62
N GLN A 553 4.54 40.68 -20.38
CA GLN A 553 3.59 40.62 -19.27
C GLN A 553 4.32 40.55 -17.93
N THR A 554 5.39 39.77 -17.86
CA THR A 554 6.24 39.70 -16.67
C THR A 554 6.90 41.05 -16.39
N ALA A 555 7.45 41.72 -17.41
CA ALA A 555 8.00 43.06 -17.30
C ALA A 555 6.96 44.10 -16.86
N ARG A 556 5.71 44.01 -17.35
CA ARG A 556 4.60 44.87 -16.90
C ARG A 556 4.27 44.69 -15.43
N ILE A 557 4.33 43.47 -14.91
CA ILE A 557 4.11 43.17 -13.49
C ILE A 557 5.22 43.76 -12.63
N GLU A 558 6.49 43.59 -13.03
CA GLU A 558 7.65 44.13 -12.29
C GLU A 558 7.66 45.67 -12.30
N ASN A 559 7.32 46.28 -13.44
CA ASN A 559 7.28 47.73 -13.61
C ASN A 559 5.99 48.38 -13.08
N HIS A 560 5.03 47.59 -12.56
CA HIS A 560 3.80 48.14 -12.04
C HIS A 560 4.09 49.02 -10.81
N PRO A 561 3.48 50.22 -10.67
CA PRO A 561 3.80 51.16 -9.59
C PRO A 561 3.76 50.55 -8.17
N SER A 562 2.86 49.60 -7.91
CA SER A 562 2.77 48.92 -6.61
C SER A 562 3.91 47.94 -6.32
N VAL A 563 4.56 47.39 -7.35
CA VAL A 563 5.71 46.47 -7.21
C VAL A 563 7.00 47.27 -7.26
N ALA A 564 7.12 48.21 -8.20
CA ALA A 564 8.26 49.11 -8.34
C ALA A 564 8.49 49.95 -7.07
N LYS A 565 7.43 50.56 -6.51
CA LYS A 565 7.53 51.35 -5.27
C LYS A 565 8.08 50.53 -4.10
N ARG A 566 7.57 49.30 -3.89
CA ARG A 566 8.06 48.42 -2.82
C ARG A 566 9.47 47.90 -3.07
N THR A 567 9.85 47.73 -4.33
CA THR A 567 11.22 47.36 -4.70
C THR A 567 12.19 48.48 -4.37
N GLN A 568 11.84 49.73 -4.70
CA GLN A 568 12.61 50.91 -4.34
C GLN A 568 12.74 51.07 -2.82
N GLU A 569 11.64 50.91 -2.06
CA GLU A 569 11.67 50.95 -0.60
C GLU A 569 12.61 49.89 0.01
N ILE A 570 12.63 48.68 -0.56
CA ILE A 570 13.57 47.62 -0.14
C ILE A 570 15.01 48.02 -0.46
N GLU A 571 15.27 48.58 -1.64
CA GLU A 571 16.61 49.00 -2.05
C GLU A 571 17.16 50.13 -1.18
N GLU A 572 16.35 51.16 -0.92
CA GLU A 572 16.71 52.28 -0.04
C GLU A 572 16.99 51.81 1.39
N ALA A 573 16.11 50.96 1.94
CA ALA A 573 16.31 50.40 3.28
C ALA A 573 17.53 49.46 3.35
N MET A 574 17.80 48.71 2.27
CA MET A 574 19.01 47.88 2.17
C MET A 574 20.26 48.74 2.07
N ASP A 575 20.26 49.82 1.28
CA ASP A 575 21.38 50.75 1.19
C ASP A 575 21.72 51.37 2.54
N GLU A 576 20.69 51.84 3.25
CA GLU A 576 20.86 52.35 4.62
C GLU A 576 21.39 51.27 5.56
N LEU A 577 20.82 50.06 5.50
CA LEU A 577 21.25 48.94 6.32
C LEU A 577 22.73 48.60 6.11
N TYR A 578 23.22 48.56 4.87
CA TYR A 578 24.63 48.25 4.58
C TYR A 578 25.59 49.36 5.06
N MET A 579 25.14 50.61 5.19
CA MET A 579 25.92 51.70 5.79
C MET A 579 26.08 51.56 7.31
N LEU A 580 25.15 50.86 7.98
CA LEU A 580 25.19 50.58 9.43
C LEU A 580 26.04 49.35 9.79
N PHE A 581 26.57 48.63 8.80
CA PHE A 581 27.49 47.51 9.01
C PHE A 581 28.93 47.90 8.65
N PRO A 582 29.95 47.21 9.21
CA PRO A 582 31.34 47.45 8.85
C PRO A 582 31.57 47.22 7.34
N PRO A 583 32.51 47.95 6.68
CA PRO A 583 32.78 47.78 5.24
C PRO A 583 33.14 46.33 4.83
N ALA A 584 33.64 45.52 5.76
CA ALA A 584 33.90 44.09 5.55
C ALA A 584 32.62 43.25 5.33
N ALA A 585 31.46 43.70 5.82
CA ALA A 585 30.18 43.03 5.64
C ALA A 585 29.76 43.02 4.16
N ALA A 586 29.92 44.16 3.47
CA ALA A 586 29.69 44.26 2.03
C ALA A 586 30.58 43.29 1.21
N LYS A 587 31.83 43.07 1.63
CA LYS A 587 32.74 42.12 0.96
C LYS A 587 32.39 40.65 1.22
N THR A 588 31.90 40.31 2.42
CA THR A 588 31.67 38.90 2.80
C THR A 588 30.25 38.41 2.51
N HIS A 589 29.29 39.33 2.36
CA HIS A 589 27.89 39.02 2.06
C HIS A 589 27.40 39.72 0.77
N GLY A 590 28.31 39.97 -0.18
CA GLY A 590 28.19 40.88 -1.34
C GLY A 590 27.04 40.70 -2.34
N SER A 591 26.01 39.92 -2.04
CA SER A 591 24.71 40.01 -2.70
C SER A 591 23.69 40.60 -1.73
N ARG A 592 22.96 41.64 -2.14
CA ARG A 592 21.85 42.28 -1.40
C ARG A 592 20.61 41.37 -1.31
N ALA A 593 20.80 40.14 -0.85
CA ALA A 593 19.78 39.11 -0.78
C ALA A 593 19.25 38.98 0.66
N ARG A 594 17.92 38.95 0.80
CA ARG A 594 17.20 38.94 2.09
C ARG A 594 17.63 37.79 3.00
N ASP A 595 17.89 36.63 2.42
CA ASP A 595 18.32 35.41 3.11
C ASP A 595 19.69 35.55 3.81
N LYS A 596 20.53 36.49 3.38
CA LYS A 596 21.86 36.74 3.98
C LYS A 596 21.84 37.69 5.16
N LEU A 597 20.74 38.42 5.41
CA LEU A 597 20.64 39.43 6.47
C LEU A 597 20.77 38.82 7.88
N SER A 598 20.14 37.67 8.11
CA SER A 598 20.26 36.94 9.38
C SER A 598 21.70 36.46 9.64
N GLY A 599 22.39 36.00 8.58
CA GLY A 599 23.79 35.61 8.65
C GLY A 599 24.73 36.79 8.93
N MET A 600 24.46 37.94 8.33
CA MET A 600 25.23 39.17 8.53
C MET A 600 25.10 39.70 9.96
N LEU A 601 23.87 39.76 10.50
CA LEU A 601 23.61 40.22 11.86
C LEU A 601 24.27 39.30 12.90
N LYS A 602 24.20 37.98 12.69
CA LYS A 602 24.88 37.00 13.54
C LYS A 602 26.40 37.12 13.51
N LYS A 603 26.99 37.37 12.33
CA LYS A 603 28.44 37.44 12.17
C LYS A 603 29.04 38.73 12.75
N TYR A 604 28.32 39.84 12.66
CA TYR A 604 28.80 41.16 13.07
C TYR A 604 28.15 41.68 14.36
N HIS A 605 27.46 40.83 15.12
CA HIS A 605 26.75 41.24 16.35
C HIS A 605 27.65 41.93 17.40
N ASP A 606 28.94 41.56 17.48
CA ASP A 606 29.91 42.15 18.40
C ASP A 606 30.60 43.42 17.85
N SER A 607 30.29 43.84 16.63
CA SER A 607 30.93 45.02 16.04
C SER A 607 30.42 46.29 16.71
N THR A 608 31.33 47.17 17.14
CA THR A 608 30.99 48.45 17.78
C THR A 608 29.99 49.29 16.96
N ILE A 609 30.11 49.28 15.64
CA ILE A 609 29.21 50.02 14.72
C ILE A 609 27.80 49.41 14.76
N VAL A 610 27.69 48.08 14.76
CA VAL A 610 26.40 47.36 14.81
C VAL A 610 25.74 47.53 16.18
N VAL A 611 26.51 47.44 17.26
CA VAL A 611 26.00 47.63 18.64
C VAL A 611 25.45 49.05 18.82
N GLN A 612 26.14 50.08 18.29
CA GLN A 612 25.68 51.47 18.36
C GLN A 612 24.41 51.74 17.53
N ASN A 613 24.16 50.95 16.48
CA ASN A 613 23.06 51.14 15.54
C ASN A 613 22.00 50.04 15.62
N LEU A 614 22.01 49.18 16.64
CA LEU A 614 21.20 47.96 16.70
C LEU A 614 19.70 48.24 16.54
N ALA A 615 19.18 49.27 17.23
CA ALA A 615 17.76 49.64 17.14
C ALA A 615 17.36 50.07 15.72
N ARG A 616 18.22 50.83 15.02
CA ARG A 616 17.98 51.26 13.63
C ARG A 616 18.08 50.09 12.66
N ILE A 617 18.99 49.15 12.92
CA ILE A 617 19.14 47.91 12.15
C ILE A 617 17.87 47.05 12.28
N GLU A 618 17.31 46.89 13.48
CA GLU A 618 16.07 46.16 13.69
C GLU A 618 14.88 46.80 12.97
N GLU A 619 14.75 48.13 13.04
CA GLU A 619 13.72 48.90 12.33
C GLU A 619 13.80 48.74 10.80
N LEU A 620 15.01 48.82 10.25
CA LEU A 620 15.24 48.63 8.81
C LEU A 620 14.94 47.19 8.37
N LEU A 621 15.26 46.19 9.20
CA LEU A 621 14.90 44.79 8.92
C LEU A 621 13.40 44.57 8.91
N GLU A 622 12.67 45.17 9.85
CA GLU A 622 11.20 45.13 9.86
C GLU A 622 10.63 45.80 8.60
N THR A 623 11.16 46.97 8.22
CA THR A 623 10.78 47.69 7.00
C THR A 623 11.01 46.85 5.74
N ILE A 624 12.19 46.22 5.60
CA ILE A 624 12.52 45.33 4.47
C ILE A 624 11.57 44.13 4.43
N ASN A 625 11.27 43.52 5.58
CA ASN A 625 10.35 42.38 5.65
C ASN A 625 8.94 42.78 5.22
N GLN A 626 8.41 43.89 5.74
CA GLN A 626 7.08 44.38 5.42
C GLN A 626 6.96 44.78 3.94
N ALA A 627 7.92 45.53 3.40
CA ALA A 627 7.94 45.93 2.00
C ALA A 627 8.09 44.72 1.06
N SER A 628 8.88 43.71 1.46
CA SER A 628 9.04 42.46 0.70
C SER A 628 7.75 41.65 0.63
N ASP A 629 7.05 41.50 1.75
CA ASP A 629 5.79 40.75 1.80
C ASP A 629 4.69 41.48 1.03
N ASP A 630 4.64 42.81 1.11
CA ASP A 630 3.74 43.64 0.31
C ASP A 630 4.05 43.56 -1.19
N ARG A 631 5.33 43.55 -1.58
CA ARG A 631 5.75 43.36 -2.97
C ARG A 631 5.27 42.02 -3.51
N VAL A 632 5.44 40.94 -2.74
CA VAL A 632 4.99 39.59 -3.13
C VAL A 632 3.47 39.55 -3.31
N LYS A 633 2.70 40.15 -2.39
CA LYS A 633 1.24 40.23 -2.51
C LYS A 633 0.80 41.03 -3.75
N ALA A 634 1.45 42.17 -4.00
CA ALA A 634 1.17 43.00 -5.18
C ALA A 634 1.47 42.26 -6.48
N ARG A 635 2.65 41.61 -6.57
CA ARG A 635 3.07 40.80 -7.71
C ARG A 635 2.07 39.66 -7.98
N GLN A 636 1.72 38.88 -6.96
CA GLN A 636 0.76 37.79 -7.09
C GLN A 636 -0.62 38.25 -7.55
N LYS A 637 -1.09 39.41 -7.06
CA LYS A 637 -2.37 40.00 -7.48
C LYS A 637 -2.35 40.35 -8.98
N LEU A 638 -1.27 40.98 -9.45
CA LEU A 638 -1.10 41.36 -10.85
C LEU A 638 -0.93 40.14 -11.76
N THR A 639 -0.13 39.13 -11.35
CA THR A 639 -0.01 37.86 -12.07
C THR A 639 -1.37 37.18 -12.26
N ARG A 640 -2.24 37.20 -11.23
CA ARG A 640 -3.60 36.66 -11.35
C ARG A 640 -4.47 37.47 -12.32
N GLN A 641 -4.34 38.80 -12.31
CA GLN A 641 -5.06 39.68 -13.24
C GLN A 641 -4.63 39.44 -14.69
N GLU A 642 -3.33 39.35 -14.94
CA GLU A 642 -2.79 39.09 -16.29
C GLU A 642 -3.19 37.70 -16.79
N ARG A 643 -3.07 36.66 -15.97
CA ARG A 643 -3.57 35.32 -16.34
C ARG A 643 -5.06 35.35 -16.66
N SER A 644 -5.87 36.06 -15.87
CA SER A 644 -7.30 36.22 -16.16
C SER A 644 -7.54 36.96 -17.48
N ASN A 645 -6.71 37.95 -17.83
CA ASN A 645 -6.81 38.68 -19.09
C ASN A 645 -6.47 37.78 -20.29
N VAL A 646 -5.40 36.98 -20.19
CA VAL A 646 -4.99 36.02 -21.21
C VAL A 646 -6.10 34.97 -21.43
N THR A 647 -6.61 34.37 -20.35
CA THR A 647 -7.71 33.38 -20.44
C THR A 647 -8.96 34.00 -21.05
N ARG A 648 -9.32 35.23 -20.64
CA ARG A 648 -10.48 35.94 -21.21
C ARG A 648 -10.26 36.26 -22.69
N GLY A 649 -9.05 36.63 -23.09
CA GLY A 649 -8.65 36.86 -24.48
C GLY A 649 -8.76 35.60 -25.33
N ALA A 650 -8.25 34.47 -24.83
CA ALA A 650 -8.36 33.17 -25.49
C ALA A 650 -9.82 32.73 -25.66
N THR A 651 -10.64 32.89 -24.61
CA THR A 651 -12.07 32.54 -24.64
C THR A 651 -12.86 33.43 -25.61
N LEU A 652 -12.55 34.73 -25.69
CA LEU A 652 -13.16 35.66 -26.64
C LEU A 652 -12.73 35.37 -28.08
N ALA A 653 -11.46 34.99 -28.31
CA ALA A 653 -10.96 34.60 -29.62
C ALA A 653 -11.64 33.31 -30.11
N GLU A 654 -11.80 32.33 -29.22
CA GLU A 654 -12.48 31.06 -29.50
C GLU A 654 -13.98 31.24 -29.75
N ARG A 655 -14.64 32.19 -29.07
CA ARG A 655 -16.04 32.56 -29.36
C ARG A 655 -16.22 33.30 -30.68
N LYS A 656 -15.25 34.14 -31.08
CA LYS A 656 -15.32 34.89 -32.35
C LYS A 656 -15.02 34.02 -33.57
N ASN A 657 -14.14 33.04 -33.41
CA ASN A 657 -13.79 32.06 -34.43
C ASN A 657 -13.89 30.66 -33.81
N PRO A 658 -15.12 30.10 -33.66
CA PRO A 658 -15.26 28.72 -33.22
C PRO A 658 -14.45 27.85 -34.17
N LYS A 659 -13.52 27.08 -33.61
CA LYS A 659 -12.62 26.22 -34.37
C LYS A 659 -13.46 25.13 -35.03
N ILE A 660 -13.94 25.39 -36.24
CA ILE A 660 -14.54 24.36 -37.10
C ILE A 660 -13.36 23.51 -37.54
N TYR A 661 -13.17 22.38 -36.87
CA TYR A 661 -12.18 21.40 -37.29
C TYR A 661 -12.57 20.93 -38.70
N PRO A 662 -11.69 21.07 -39.71
CA PRO A 662 -11.98 20.52 -41.02
C PRO A 662 -12.24 19.02 -40.89
N THR A 663 -13.18 18.51 -41.68
CA THR A 663 -13.63 17.11 -41.66
C THR A 663 -12.46 16.12 -41.67
N GLU A 664 -11.34 16.51 -42.28
CA GLU A 664 -10.13 15.71 -42.41
C GLU A 664 -9.29 15.68 -41.12
N ALA A 665 -9.33 16.71 -40.28
CA ALA A 665 -8.74 16.68 -38.94
C ALA A 665 -9.57 15.82 -37.97
N VAL A 666 -10.90 15.81 -38.14
CA VAL A 666 -11.80 14.92 -37.39
C VAL A 666 -11.64 13.47 -37.86
N LYS A 667 -11.49 13.23 -39.17
CA LYS A 667 -11.10 11.91 -39.70
C LYS A 667 -9.74 11.50 -39.17
N GLN A 668 -8.70 12.32 -39.26
CA GLN A 668 -7.37 11.98 -38.73
C GLN A 668 -7.39 11.68 -37.23
N ALA A 669 -8.15 12.43 -36.43
CA ALA A 669 -8.31 12.14 -35.00
C ALA A 669 -9.07 10.83 -34.76
N ARG A 670 -10.04 10.50 -35.62
CA ARG A 670 -10.78 9.23 -35.59
C ARG A 670 -9.91 8.07 -36.04
N THR A 671 -9.10 8.22 -37.10
CA THR A 671 -8.13 7.25 -37.57
C THR A 671 -7.03 7.03 -36.53
N HIS A 672 -6.54 8.09 -35.88
CA HIS A 672 -5.57 8.01 -34.79
C HIS A 672 -6.18 7.36 -33.53
N ALA A 673 -7.46 7.60 -33.23
CA ALA A 673 -8.17 6.91 -32.14
C ALA A 673 -8.43 5.43 -32.47
N GLU A 674 -8.71 5.11 -33.73
CA GLU A 674 -8.83 3.73 -34.25
C GLU A 674 -7.45 3.02 -34.29
N GLU A 675 -6.36 3.74 -34.56
CA GLU A 675 -4.98 3.24 -34.45
C GLU A 675 -4.57 3.04 -33.00
N MET A 676 -4.90 3.97 -32.10
CA MET A 676 -4.68 3.79 -30.65
C MET A 676 -5.52 2.65 -30.08
N ALA A 677 -6.72 2.40 -30.61
CA ALA A 677 -7.54 1.24 -30.25
C ALA A 677 -6.92 -0.09 -30.74
N LYS A 678 -6.17 -0.09 -31.86
CA LYS A 678 -5.36 -1.23 -32.30
C LYS A 678 -4.12 -1.47 -31.43
N VAL A 679 -3.67 -0.47 -30.67
CA VAL A 679 -2.50 -0.55 -29.76
C VAL A 679 -2.87 -1.05 -28.35
N VAL A 680 -4.17 -1.18 -28.02
CA VAL A 680 -4.65 -1.81 -26.77
C VAL A 680 -5.08 -3.27 -27.01
N ASN A 681 -4.34 -3.99 -27.84
CA ASN A 681 -4.35 -5.45 -27.83
C ASN A 681 -3.16 -5.95 -27.01
N MET A 682 -3.31 -7.12 -26.39
CA MET A 682 -2.20 -7.82 -25.74
C MET A 682 -0.98 -7.87 -26.67
N PRO A 683 0.25 -7.84 -26.11
CA PRO A 683 1.46 -7.90 -26.90
C PRO A 683 1.39 -9.06 -27.88
N LYS A 684 1.79 -8.81 -29.14
CA LYS A 684 1.86 -9.85 -30.18
C LYS A 684 2.69 -11.02 -29.66
N PRO A 685 2.50 -12.27 -30.13
CA PRO A 685 3.34 -13.41 -29.74
C PRO A 685 4.85 -13.11 -29.84
N SER A 686 5.27 -12.30 -30.82
CA SER A 686 6.64 -11.78 -30.95
C SER A 686 7.10 -10.81 -29.83
N GLU A 687 6.20 -10.03 -29.23
CA GLU A 687 6.46 -9.20 -28.05
C GLU A 687 6.38 -10.01 -26.75
N GLN A 688 5.57 -11.07 -26.69
CA GLN A 688 5.59 -12.06 -25.62
C GLN A 688 6.89 -12.90 -25.65
N LEU A 689 7.42 -13.17 -26.84
CA LEU A 689 8.77 -13.72 -27.08
C LEU A 689 9.86 -12.78 -26.54
N GLN A 690 9.71 -11.47 -26.70
CA GLN A 690 10.63 -10.50 -26.07
C GLN A 690 10.53 -10.52 -24.54
N ILE A 691 9.35 -10.73 -23.96
CA ILE A 691 9.15 -10.90 -22.51
C ILE A 691 9.74 -12.24 -22.02
N LEU A 692 9.57 -13.33 -22.77
CA LEU A 692 10.17 -14.65 -22.48
C LEU A 692 11.69 -14.64 -22.60
N ASP A 693 12.25 -13.97 -23.61
CA ASP A 693 13.69 -13.74 -23.74
C ASP A 693 14.21 -12.82 -22.62
N SER A 694 13.40 -11.86 -22.16
CA SER A 694 13.72 -11.04 -20.98
C SER A 694 13.74 -11.87 -19.68
N ILE A 695 12.86 -12.87 -19.57
CA ILE A 695 12.82 -13.82 -18.45
C ILE A 695 13.99 -14.80 -18.51
N LYS A 696 14.37 -15.29 -19.70
CA LYS A 696 15.59 -16.13 -19.91
C LYS A 696 16.87 -15.40 -19.52
N ASN A 697 16.90 -14.08 -19.65
CA ASN A 697 18.05 -13.24 -19.29
C ASN A 697 18.05 -12.79 -17.81
N LEU A 698 17.04 -13.15 -17.00
CA LEU A 698 17.10 -12.95 -15.55
C LEU A 698 18.02 -14.03 -14.95
N PRO A 699 19.20 -13.68 -14.40
CA PRO A 699 20.04 -14.67 -13.75
C PRO A 699 19.24 -15.32 -12.61
N ASN A 700 19.10 -16.64 -12.70
CA ASN A 700 18.55 -17.53 -11.67
C ASN A 700 17.01 -17.57 -11.57
N PHE A 701 16.26 -17.22 -12.62
CA PHE A 701 14.81 -17.47 -12.65
C PHE A 701 14.55 -18.98 -12.71
N GLY A 702 13.84 -19.53 -11.71
CA GLY A 702 13.54 -20.96 -11.63
C GLY A 702 14.69 -21.88 -11.17
N GLU A 703 15.91 -21.35 -10.96
CA GLU A 703 17.03 -22.13 -10.41
C GLU A 703 16.66 -22.72 -9.04
N ASN A 704 16.67 -24.05 -8.94
CA ASN A 704 16.30 -24.87 -7.77
C ASN A 704 14.79 -24.94 -7.44
N LEU A 705 13.89 -24.42 -8.29
CA LEU A 705 12.43 -24.49 -8.08
C LEU A 705 11.69 -25.28 -9.16
N LEU A 706 12.28 -25.45 -10.35
CA LEU A 706 11.75 -26.24 -11.44
C LEU A 706 12.68 -27.44 -11.71
N SER A 707 12.13 -28.58 -12.12
CA SER A 707 12.92 -29.75 -12.53
C SER A 707 13.91 -29.37 -13.64
N ASP A 708 15.00 -30.12 -13.79
CA ASP A 708 15.95 -29.92 -14.89
C ASP A 708 15.25 -30.10 -16.26
N GLU A 709 14.29 -31.01 -16.34
CA GLU A 709 13.46 -31.29 -17.53
C GLU A 709 12.55 -30.11 -17.90
N CYS A 710 11.89 -29.46 -16.92
CA CYS A 710 11.12 -28.23 -17.15
C CYS A 710 12.02 -27.07 -17.61
N ARG A 711 13.25 -26.99 -17.08
CA ARG A 711 14.21 -25.97 -17.50
C ARG A 711 14.72 -26.23 -18.92
N GLU A 712 14.99 -27.48 -19.28
CA GLU A 712 15.35 -27.88 -20.65
C GLU A 712 14.22 -27.63 -21.65
N LEU A 713 12.96 -27.90 -21.27
CA LEU A 713 11.77 -27.59 -22.09
C LEU A 713 11.59 -26.09 -22.33
N LEU A 714 11.79 -25.25 -21.30
CA LEU A 714 11.72 -23.79 -21.43
C LEU A 714 12.94 -23.19 -22.16
N ALA A 715 14.11 -23.84 -22.05
CA ALA A 715 15.35 -23.40 -22.69
C ALA A 715 15.49 -23.90 -24.13
N GLY A 716 14.85 -25.00 -24.50
CA GLY A 716 14.98 -25.68 -25.78
C GLY A 716 14.46 -24.87 -26.97
N MET A 717 15.09 -25.08 -28.13
CA MET A 717 14.70 -24.47 -29.42
C MET A 717 13.23 -24.76 -29.79
N GLY A 718 12.70 -25.92 -29.37
CA GLY A 718 11.35 -26.35 -29.70
C GLY A 718 10.22 -25.44 -29.19
N ALA A 719 10.39 -24.75 -28.06
CA ALA A 719 9.37 -23.83 -27.56
C ALA A 719 9.26 -22.57 -28.44
N LYS A 720 10.38 -22.13 -29.01
CA LYS A 720 10.44 -21.04 -29.98
C LYS A 720 9.90 -21.48 -31.33
N ASP A 721 10.34 -22.65 -31.82
CA ASP A 721 9.87 -23.21 -33.09
C ASP A 721 8.36 -23.50 -33.07
N LEU A 722 7.79 -23.97 -31.95
CA LEU A 722 6.33 -24.18 -31.79
C LEU A 722 5.54 -22.87 -31.83
N LEU A 723 6.05 -21.79 -31.21
CA LEU A 723 5.41 -20.48 -31.24
C LEU A 723 5.52 -19.82 -32.62
N GLU A 724 6.68 -19.95 -33.28
CA GLU A 724 6.89 -19.48 -34.66
C GLU A 724 6.07 -20.30 -35.66
N THR A 725 5.85 -21.60 -35.42
CA THR A 725 4.97 -22.45 -36.25
C THR A 725 3.51 -22.05 -36.08
N ASN A 726 3.04 -21.78 -34.85
CA ASN A 726 1.69 -21.27 -34.62
C ASN A 726 1.47 -19.88 -35.27
N GLU A 727 2.49 -19.01 -35.25
CA GLU A 727 2.44 -17.70 -35.93
C GLU A 727 2.43 -17.85 -37.46
N ALA A 728 3.17 -18.83 -38.00
CA ALA A 728 3.16 -19.16 -39.43
C ALA A 728 1.84 -19.81 -39.88
N GLU A 729 1.18 -20.59 -39.02
CA GLU A 729 -0.14 -21.16 -39.26
C GLU A 729 -1.25 -20.09 -39.18
N GLU A 730 -1.20 -19.16 -38.23
CA GLU A 730 -2.09 -17.98 -38.18
C GLU A 730 -1.88 -17.02 -39.36
N ALA A 731 -0.64 -16.85 -39.81
CA ALA A 731 -0.32 -16.03 -40.98
C ALA A 731 -0.67 -16.69 -42.33
N GLN A 732 -0.99 -17.98 -42.34
CA GLN A 732 -1.44 -18.73 -43.51
C GLN A 732 -2.96 -18.85 -43.62
N GLU A 733 -3.75 -18.30 -42.70
CA GLU A 733 -5.18 -18.14 -42.93
C GLU A 733 -5.39 -17.21 -44.14
N PRO A 734 -5.99 -17.70 -45.24
CA PRO A 734 -6.10 -16.91 -46.45
C PRO A 734 -7.08 -15.76 -46.25
N GLU A 735 -6.58 -14.53 -46.41
CA GLU A 735 -7.43 -13.38 -46.70
C GLU A 735 -8.22 -13.63 -48.00
N ASP A 736 -9.54 -13.45 -47.89
CA ASP A 736 -10.59 -13.45 -48.90
C ASP A 736 -11.18 -14.79 -49.41
N ARG A 737 -12.46 -15.00 -49.05
CA ARG A 737 -13.56 -15.07 -50.04
C ARG A 737 -14.94 -14.88 -49.39
N LEU A 738 -15.49 -13.68 -49.58
CA LEU A 738 -16.93 -13.44 -49.60
C LEU A 738 -17.51 -14.13 -50.85
N ALA A 739 -18.09 -15.31 -50.71
CA ALA A 739 -19.18 -15.84 -51.55
C ALA A 739 -19.60 -17.23 -51.05
N ASP A 740 -20.89 -17.33 -50.73
CA ASP A 740 -21.77 -18.50 -50.79
C ASP A 740 -21.21 -19.84 -50.28
N GLU A 741 -21.63 -20.24 -49.07
CA GLU A 741 -22.51 -21.40 -48.88
C GLU A 741 -22.85 -21.62 -47.39
N ASP A 742 -24.13 -21.89 -47.19
CA ASP A 742 -24.88 -22.05 -45.95
C ASP A 742 -24.37 -23.14 -45.02
N ASP A 743 -24.28 -22.82 -43.72
CA ASP A 743 -24.72 -23.66 -42.59
C ASP A 743 -24.54 -22.88 -41.27
N GLU A 744 -25.26 -21.76 -41.11
CA GLU A 744 -25.34 -21.07 -39.82
C GLU A 744 -26.32 -21.80 -38.88
N ILE A 745 -25.78 -22.33 -37.77
CA ILE A 745 -26.56 -22.92 -36.68
C ILE A 745 -27.34 -21.81 -35.97
N HIS A 746 -28.55 -21.55 -36.44
CA HIS A 746 -29.52 -20.71 -35.73
C HIS A 746 -30.09 -21.45 -34.52
N ASP A 747 -30.39 -20.72 -33.44
CA ASP A 747 -31.21 -21.27 -32.37
C ASP A 747 -32.67 -21.41 -32.81
N ALA A 748 -33.52 -22.00 -31.96
CA ALA A 748 -34.94 -22.24 -32.26
C ALA A 748 -35.76 -20.97 -32.59
N ASN A 749 -35.17 -19.77 -32.42
CA ASN A 749 -35.81 -18.48 -32.71
C ASN A 749 -35.18 -17.75 -33.90
N GLY A 750 -34.27 -18.37 -34.65
CA GLY A 750 -33.68 -17.78 -35.85
C GLY A 750 -32.65 -16.67 -35.57
N ALA A 751 -32.14 -16.58 -34.34
CA ALA A 751 -31.06 -15.66 -34.02
C ALA A 751 -29.70 -16.31 -34.37
N PRO A 752 -28.74 -15.56 -34.95
CA PRO A 752 -27.38 -16.06 -35.16
C PRO A 752 -26.77 -16.38 -33.79
N LYS A 753 -26.41 -17.64 -33.59
CA LYS A 753 -25.78 -18.09 -32.34
C LYS A 753 -24.32 -17.65 -32.38
N ILE A 754 -24.05 -16.44 -31.88
CA ILE A 754 -22.69 -15.96 -31.66
C ILE A 754 -22.09 -16.79 -30.51
N THR A 755 -21.49 -17.93 -30.83
CA THR A 755 -20.52 -18.58 -29.94
C THR A 755 -19.28 -17.71 -29.95
N MET A 756 -19.09 -16.92 -28.89
CA MET A 756 -17.77 -16.34 -28.62
C MET A 756 -16.79 -17.51 -28.58
N THR A 757 -15.85 -17.55 -29.52
CA THR A 757 -14.66 -18.38 -29.37
C THR A 757 -14.01 -17.96 -28.06
N PRO A 758 -13.91 -18.86 -27.06
CA PRO A 758 -13.22 -18.53 -25.82
C PRO A 758 -11.82 -18.02 -26.18
N PHE A 759 -11.37 -16.97 -25.49
CA PHE A 759 -9.98 -16.51 -25.61
C PHE A 759 -9.07 -17.73 -25.51
N LYS A 760 -8.29 -18.02 -26.57
CA LYS A 760 -7.16 -18.95 -26.53
C LYS A 760 -6.06 -18.30 -25.69
N ASP A 761 -6.32 -18.15 -24.39
CA ASP A 761 -5.37 -17.61 -23.44
C ASP A 761 -4.35 -18.69 -23.09
N VAL A 762 -3.34 -18.32 -22.30
CA VAL A 762 -2.23 -19.11 -21.69
C VAL A 762 -2.49 -20.61 -21.40
N ASP A 763 -3.74 -21.04 -21.32
CA ASP A 763 -4.22 -22.40 -21.10
C ASP A 763 -3.92 -23.36 -22.26
N ASP A 764 -3.67 -22.86 -23.47
CA ASP A 764 -3.23 -23.68 -24.62
C ASP A 764 -1.70 -23.84 -24.70
N LEU A 765 -0.94 -23.20 -23.79
CA LEU A 765 0.51 -23.39 -23.73
C LEU A 765 0.82 -24.76 -23.13
N LYS A 766 1.04 -25.76 -23.98
CA LYS A 766 1.52 -27.12 -23.62
C LYS A 766 2.71 -27.13 -22.67
N VAL A 767 3.49 -26.04 -22.62
CA VAL A 767 4.61 -25.88 -21.66
C VAL A 767 4.15 -25.88 -20.19
N LEU A 768 2.85 -25.67 -19.94
CA LEU A 768 2.23 -25.70 -18.62
C LEU A 768 1.55 -27.03 -18.29
N ASP A 769 1.52 -28.00 -19.22
CA ASP A 769 1.01 -29.37 -19.02
C ASP A 769 2.00 -30.26 -18.24
N VAL A 770 2.73 -29.67 -17.30
CA VAL A 770 3.58 -30.43 -16.37
C VAL A 770 2.67 -31.11 -15.35
N ASP A 771 2.98 -32.36 -15.00
CA ASP A 771 2.25 -33.09 -13.96
C ASP A 771 2.22 -32.25 -12.66
N LEU A 772 1.01 -31.79 -12.32
CA LEU A 772 0.77 -30.94 -11.16
C LEU A 772 1.20 -31.62 -9.87
N VAL A 773 0.97 -32.93 -9.74
CA VAL A 773 1.25 -33.68 -8.52
C VAL A 773 2.74 -33.86 -8.34
N GLU A 774 3.47 -34.25 -9.39
CA GLU A 774 4.93 -34.37 -9.32
C GLU A 774 5.59 -33.01 -9.08
N THR A 775 5.17 -31.97 -9.80
CA THR A 775 5.67 -30.60 -9.55
C THR A 775 5.40 -30.15 -8.12
N LYS A 776 4.23 -30.50 -7.56
CA LYS A 776 3.87 -30.19 -6.17
C LYS A 776 4.75 -30.94 -5.18
N LYS A 777 5.09 -32.21 -5.42
CA LYS A 777 6.03 -32.98 -4.58
C LYS A 777 7.40 -32.30 -4.53
N GLU A 778 7.97 -31.97 -5.69
CA GLU A 778 9.26 -31.30 -5.78
C GLU A 778 9.23 -29.93 -5.09
N TRP A 779 8.18 -29.14 -5.35
CA TRP A 779 8.00 -27.84 -4.73
C TRP A 779 7.90 -27.93 -3.19
N MET A 780 7.12 -28.88 -2.66
CA MET A 780 7.03 -29.13 -1.22
C MET A 780 8.39 -29.55 -0.65
N ALA A 781 9.11 -30.45 -1.31
CA ALA A 781 10.45 -30.87 -0.90
C ALA A 781 11.43 -29.69 -0.84
N CYS A 782 11.41 -28.81 -1.85
CA CYS A 782 12.22 -27.59 -1.89
C CYS A 782 11.87 -26.60 -0.76
N LEU A 783 10.59 -26.43 -0.43
CA LEU A 783 10.16 -25.59 0.69
C LEU A 783 10.59 -26.15 2.04
N VAL A 784 10.60 -27.47 2.17
CA VAL A 784 10.81 -28.18 3.44
C VAL A 784 12.28 -28.48 3.72
N LYS A 785 13.11 -28.65 2.69
CA LYS A 785 14.54 -28.97 2.83
C LYS A 785 15.27 -28.07 3.86
N PRO A 786 15.12 -26.73 3.84
CA PRO A 786 15.75 -25.89 4.88
C PRO A 786 15.22 -26.13 6.30
N LEU A 787 13.96 -26.56 6.46
CA LEU A 787 13.39 -26.91 7.77
C LEU A 787 13.99 -28.20 8.31
N ILE A 788 14.11 -29.22 7.47
CA ILE A 788 14.72 -30.50 7.83
C ILE A 788 16.18 -30.27 8.26
N ILE A 789 16.91 -29.45 7.49
CA ILE A 789 18.29 -29.08 7.82
C ILE A 789 18.35 -28.35 9.17
N ASP A 790 17.47 -27.38 9.42
CA ASP A 790 17.46 -26.63 10.68
C ASP A 790 17.17 -27.56 11.89
N GLU A 791 16.19 -28.44 11.76
CA GLU A 791 15.84 -29.45 12.77
C GLU A 791 17.00 -30.42 13.03
N PHE A 792 17.67 -30.88 11.97
CA PHE A 792 18.86 -31.71 12.08
C PHE A 792 19.97 -31.01 12.88
N TYR A 793 20.24 -29.73 12.58
CA TYR A 793 21.24 -28.95 13.32
C TYR A 793 20.83 -28.65 14.76
N LYS A 794 19.53 -28.49 15.06
CA LYS A 794 19.03 -28.35 16.44
C LYS A 794 19.28 -29.61 17.25
N ARG A 795 18.95 -30.79 16.71
CA ARG A 795 19.24 -32.07 17.36
C ARG A 795 20.75 -32.29 17.56
N LEU A 796 21.55 -31.91 16.56
CA LEU A 796 23.01 -31.92 16.71
C LEU A 796 23.47 -30.98 17.82
N ALA A 797 22.88 -29.79 17.94
CA ALA A 797 23.24 -28.85 18.99
C ALA A 797 22.87 -29.38 20.38
N GLU A 798 21.68 -29.96 20.53
CA GLU A 798 21.24 -30.63 21.76
C GLU A 798 22.20 -31.74 22.18
N ALA A 799 22.63 -32.58 21.24
CA ALA A 799 23.63 -33.63 21.46
C ALA A 799 25.04 -33.09 21.78
N ASN A 800 25.29 -31.79 21.61
CA ASN A 800 26.59 -31.14 21.80
C ASN A 800 26.50 -29.95 22.78
N ASN A 801 25.74 -30.11 23.86
CA ASN A 801 25.60 -29.12 24.94
C ASN A 801 25.13 -27.75 24.45
N GLY A 802 24.19 -27.73 23.50
CA GLY A 802 23.65 -26.52 22.87
C GLY A 802 24.57 -25.85 21.84
N ASN A 803 25.74 -26.43 21.55
CA ASN A 803 26.65 -25.90 20.53
C ASN A 803 26.48 -26.63 19.21
N PHE A 804 26.47 -25.89 18.10
CA PHE A 804 26.35 -26.43 16.76
C PHE A 804 27.70 -26.93 16.26
N PRO A 805 27.90 -28.25 16.06
CA PRO A 805 29.13 -28.79 15.51
C PRO A 805 29.19 -28.58 13.98
N CYS A 806 30.36 -28.26 13.45
CA CYS A 806 30.65 -28.41 12.04
C CYS A 806 31.02 -29.86 11.77
N LEU A 807 30.14 -30.59 11.09
CA LEU A 807 30.37 -32.01 10.74
C LEU A 807 31.64 -32.18 9.92
N LEU A 808 31.93 -31.22 9.04
CA LEU A 808 33.07 -31.29 8.16
C LEU A 808 34.40 -31.15 8.90
N CYS A 809 34.50 -30.15 9.80
CA CYS A 809 35.69 -29.99 10.65
C CYS A 809 35.84 -31.13 11.67
N ARG A 810 34.73 -31.67 12.19
CA ARG A 810 34.77 -32.75 13.18
C ARG A 810 35.24 -34.08 12.59
N ALA A 811 34.97 -34.33 11.31
CA ALA A 811 35.46 -35.51 10.60
C ALA A 811 36.98 -35.46 10.35
N LEU A 812 37.60 -34.27 10.40
CA LEU A 812 39.03 -34.11 10.16
C LEU A 812 39.86 -34.35 11.44
N PRO A 813 41.02 -35.02 11.33
CA PRO A 813 42.01 -35.07 12.39
C PRO A 813 42.44 -33.68 12.88
N GLU A 814 42.73 -33.54 14.18
CA GLU A 814 43.01 -32.24 14.82
C GLU A 814 44.11 -31.42 14.12
N HIS A 815 45.14 -32.09 13.59
CA HIS A 815 46.24 -31.44 12.88
C HIS A 815 45.84 -30.88 11.50
N LEU A 816 44.78 -31.41 10.90
CA LEU A 816 44.22 -31.05 9.59
C LEU A 816 43.00 -30.12 9.68
N LYS A 817 42.46 -29.88 10.88
CA LYS A 817 41.34 -28.96 11.04
C LYS A 817 41.75 -27.56 10.54
N PRO A 818 40.97 -26.96 9.63
CA PRO A 818 41.31 -25.66 9.05
C PRO A 818 41.33 -24.57 10.12
N VAL A 819 42.22 -23.59 9.94
CA VAL A 819 42.26 -22.40 10.80
C VAL A 819 41.07 -21.52 10.43
N SER A 820 40.23 -21.20 11.41
CA SER A 820 39.13 -20.27 11.20
C SER A 820 39.67 -18.89 10.85
N ALA A 821 39.44 -18.42 9.62
CA ALA A 821 39.84 -17.08 9.19
C ALA A 821 39.24 -15.96 10.06
N ILE A 822 38.11 -16.22 10.72
CA ILE A 822 37.41 -15.24 11.55
C ILE A 822 38.02 -15.13 12.95
N THR A 823 38.39 -16.27 13.56
CA THR A 823 38.83 -16.31 14.97
C THR A 823 40.33 -16.52 15.13
N GLY A 824 41.03 -16.90 14.06
CA GLY A 824 42.44 -17.31 14.10
C GLY A 824 42.67 -18.60 14.89
N LYS A 825 41.62 -19.22 15.45
CA LYS A 825 41.72 -20.44 16.25
C LYS A 825 41.77 -21.64 15.31
N LYS A 826 42.82 -22.46 15.47
CA LYS A 826 42.91 -23.78 14.87
C LYS A 826 41.98 -24.74 15.63
N GLY A 827 41.32 -25.65 14.92
CA GLY A 827 40.54 -26.72 15.54
C GLY A 827 39.13 -26.34 16.04
N GLN A 828 38.64 -25.13 15.76
CA GLN A 828 37.28 -24.77 16.18
C GLN A 828 36.23 -25.50 15.33
N ASP A 829 35.63 -26.54 15.90
CA ASP A 829 34.60 -27.38 15.27
C ASP A 829 33.21 -27.20 15.91
N THR A 830 33.06 -26.38 16.96
CA THR A 830 31.79 -26.10 17.62
C THR A 830 31.50 -24.60 17.69
N PHE A 831 30.22 -24.26 17.57
CA PHE A 831 29.74 -22.88 17.46
C PHE A 831 28.52 -22.65 18.33
N GLY A 832 28.53 -21.62 19.18
CA GLY A 832 27.39 -21.32 20.05
C GLY A 832 26.12 -20.80 19.36
N SER A 833 26.07 -20.76 18.01
CA SER A 833 24.83 -20.51 17.27
C SER A 833 24.92 -20.98 15.82
N ARG A 834 23.77 -21.34 15.22
CA ARG A 834 23.68 -21.75 13.82
C ARG A 834 24.24 -20.70 12.86
N ALA A 835 23.99 -19.42 13.11
CA ALA A 835 24.54 -18.33 12.30
C ALA A 835 26.07 -18.22 12.36
N LYS A 836 26.70 -18.60 13.49
CA LYS A 836 28.17 -18.68 13.59
C LYS A 836 28.70 -19.88 12.82
N LEU A 837 28.07 -21.05 12.97
CA LEU A 837 28.41 -22.23 12.19
C LEU A 837 28.30 -21.96 10.69
N HIS A 838 27.21 -21.35 10.24
CA HIS A 838 27.04 -21.04 8.82
C HIS A 838 28.11 -20.07 8.28
N ARG A 839 28.46 -19.04 9.07
CA ARG A 839 29.57 -18.15 8.68
C ARG A 839 30.89 -18.92 8.57
N HIS A 840 31.13 -19.88 9.45
CA HIS A 840 32.28 -20.77 9.36
C HIS A 840 32.21 -21.67 8.12
N GLU A 841 31.07 -22.34 7.88
CA GLU A 841 30.81 -23.14 6.67
C GLU A 841 31.11 -22.34 5.40
N ASN A 842 30.55 -21.15 5.23
CA ASN A 842 30.85 -20.32 4.05
C ASN A 842 32.29 -19.80 4.00
N ALA A 843 32.92 -19.56 5.15
CA ALA A 843 34.25 -18.96 5.23
C ALA A 843 35.35 -19.99 4.93
N VAL A 844 35.18 -21.20 5.45
CA VAL A 844 36.20 -22.24 5.51
C VAL A 844 35.90 -23.36 4.52
N HIS A 845 34.64 -23.78 4.41
CA HIS A 845 34.25 -24.91 3.58
C HIS A 845 33.95 -24.46 2.16
N THR A 846 34.72 -25.03 1.24
CA THR A 846 34.59 -24.89 -0.22
C THR A 846 34.85 -26.27 -0.79
N PRO A 847 34.36 -26.61 -2.00
CA PRO A 847 34.64 -27.91 -2.61
C PRO A 847 36.12 -28.30 -2.51
N TRP A 848 37.04 -27.37 -2.82
CA TRP A 848 38.49 -27.56 -2.70
C TRP A 848 39.02 -27.91 -1.30
N VAL A 849 38.45 -27.29 -0.26
CA VAL A 849 38.83 -27.56 1.13
C VAL A 849 38.22 -28.88 1.60
N ASP A 850 36.99 -29.16 1.18
CA ASP A 850 36.25 -30.35 1.60
C ASP A 850 36.80 -31.64 0.95
N LEU A 851 37.55 -31.53 -0.16
CA LEU A 851 38.30 -32.64 -0.77
C LEU A 851 39.21 -33.37 0.23
N MET A 852 39.70 -32.68 1.27
CA MET A 852 40.56 -33.29 2.29
C MET A 852 39.91 -34.50 2.97
N GLN A 853 38.57 -34.53 3.08
CA GLN A 853 37.87 -35.68 3.66
C GLN A 853 37.99 -36.94 2.81
N TYR A 854 37.97 -36.77 1.49
CA TYR A 854 38.10 -37.86 0.53
C TYR A 854 39.55 -38.31 0.33
N MET A 855 40.51 -37.49 0.77
CA MET A 855 41.94 -37.83 0.73
C MET A 855 42.38 -38.69 1.92
N ILE A 856 41.63 -38.72 3.02
CA ILE A 856 41.99 -39.50 4.21
C ILE A 856 41.80 -41.00 3.93
N THR A 857 42.78 -41.81 4.33
CA THR A 857 42.69 -43.28 4.29
C THR A 857 42.62 -43.87 5.70
N ASP A 858 42.42 -45.18 5.81
CA ASP A 858 42.44 -45.88 7.11
C ASP A 858 43.80 -45.76 7.82
N ASP A 859 44.89 -45.55 7.06
CA ASP A 859 46.19 -45.22 7.64
C ASP A 859 46.30 -43.69 7.81
N PRO A 860 46.38 -43.16 9.06
CA PRO A 860 46.45 -41.73 9.32
C PRO A 860 47.72 -41.06 8.76
N LYS A 861 48.71 -41.84 8.30
CA LYS A 861 49.94 -41.33 7.67
C LYS A 861 49.90 -41.35 6.14
N VAL A 862 48.85 -41.92 5.55
CA VAL A 862 48.72 -42.06 4.09
C VAL A 862 47.45 -41.37 3.62
N PHE A 863 47.61 -40.48 2.66
CA PHE A 863 46.53 -39.81 1.94
C PHE A 863 46.47 -40.33 0.51
N LYS A 864 45.28 -40.38 -0.09
CA LYS A 864 45.07 -40.82 -1.47
C LYS A 864 44.41 -39.73 -2.31
N CYS A 865 44.56 -39.80 -3.63
CA CYS A 865 43.78 -38.98 -4.54
C CYS A 865 42.26 -39.28 -4.37
N PRO A 866 41.37 -38.25 -4.40
CA PRO A 866 39.92 -38.45 -4.32
C PRO A 866 39.32 -39.13 -5.56
N SER A 867 39.96 -39.00 -6.73
CA SER A 867 39.52 -39.63 -7.98
C SER A 867 39.52 -41.15 -7.85
N ASN A 868 38.40 -41.79 -8.22
CA ASN A 868 38.23 -43.24 -8.08
C ASN A 868 39.23 -44.05 -8.92
N ASP A 869 39.65 -43.51 -10.06
CA ASP A 869 40.56 -44.18 -11.00
C ASP A 869 42.04 -43.82 -10.77
N CYS A 870 42.34 -42.97 -9.78
CA CYS A 870 43.70 -42.57 -9.47
C CYS A 870 44.24 -43.30 -8.23
N SER A 871 45.30 -44.09 -8.42
CA SER A 871 45.96 -44.84 -7.34
C SER A 871 47.01 -44.04 -6.56
N PHE A 872 47.17 -42.74 -6.82
CA PHE A 872 48.21 -41.93 -6.19
C PHE A 872 48.01 -41.83 -4.67
N ARG A 873 49.12 -42.00 -3.93
CA ARG A 873 49.17 -41.90 -2.47
C ARG A 873 50.35 -41.06 -2.02
N ALA A 874 50.19 -40.29 -0.96
CA ALA A 874 51.25 -39.46 -0.39
C ALA A 874 51.18 -39.37 1.14
N SER A 875 52.26 -38.90 1.75
CA SER A 875 52.37 -38.72 3.21
C SER A 875 51.73 -37.44 3.73
N THR A 876 51.36 -36.50 2.85
CA THR A 876 50.74 -35.22 3.20
C THR A 876 49.65 -34.85 2.19
N ILE A 877 48.66 -34.08 2.64
CA ILE A 877 47.55 -33.61 1.79
C ILE A 877 48.05 -32.68 0.68
N GLU A 878 49.05 -31.85 0.96
CA GLU A 878 49.62 -30.91 0.00
C GLU A 878 50.16 -31.67 -1.23
N LYS A 879 50.87 -32.78 -1.02
CA LYS A 879 51.36 -33.62 -2.12
C LYS A 879 50.23 -34.26 -2.93
N VAL A 880 49.11 -34.60 -2.29
CA VAL A 880 47.92 -35.10 -2.99
C VAL A 880 47.29 -33.99 -3.81
N ARG A 881 47.17 -32.77 -3.28
CA ARG A 881 46.67 -31.59 -4.03
C ARG A 881 47.56 -31.26 -5.21
N ASP A 882 48.88 -31.22 -5.02
CA ASP A 882 49.84 -30.99 -6.10
C ASP A 882 49.67 -32.03 -7.21
N HIS A 883 49.45 -33.29 -6.84
CA HIS A 883 49.13 -34.35 -7.79
C HIS A 883 47.78 -34.10 -8.50
N CYS A 884 46.73 -33.73 -7.76
CA CYS A 884 45.41 -33.42 -8.31
C CYS A 884 45.48 -32.31 -9.37
N LEU A 885 46.35 -31.31 -9.18
CA LEU A 885 46.51 -30.17 -10.09
C LEU A 885 47.47 -30.42 -11.26
N SER A 886 48.26 -31.49 -11.23
CA SER A 886 49.33 -31.72 -12.23
C SER A 886 49.21 -33.01 -13.03
N ASN A 887 48.92 -34.13 -12.36
CA ASN A 887 49.11 -35.47 -12.93
C ASN A 887 47.88 -36.37 -12.74
N CYS A 888 46.77 -35.84 -12.24
CA CYS A 888 45.53 -36.58 -12.05
C CYS A 888 44.72 -36.63 -13.36
N ASN A 889 43.97 -37.70 -13.57
CA ASN A 889 43.05 -37.84 -14.69
C ASN A 889 41.92 -36.78 -14.67
N GLU A 890 41.52 -36.32 -13.47
CA GLU A 890 40.49 -35.29 -13.27
C GLU A 890 41.10 -33.89 -13.00
N HIS A 891 42.31 -33.59 -13.52
CA HIS A 891 43.00 -32.33 -13.15
C HIS A 891 42.19 -31.07 -13.44
N GLU A 892 41.46 -31.01 -14.56
CA GLU A 892 40.64 -29.84 -14.94
C GLU A 892 39.55 -29.54 -13.90
N LEU A 893 38.94 -30.58 -13.33
CA LEU A 893 37.94 -30.45 -12.27
C LEU A 893 38.56 -29.86 -11.00
N TYR A 894 39.75 -30.34 -10.62
CA TYR A 894 40.46 -29.88 -9.43
C TYR A 894 40.99 -28.45 -9.59
N GLU A 895 41.49 -28.09 -10.77
CA GLU A 895 41.93 -26.74 -11.11
C GLU A 895 40.75 -25.74 -11.04
N ASP A 896 39.58 -26.10 -11.59
CA ASP A 896 38.37 -25.28 -11.47
C ASP A 896 37.93 -25.10 -10.01
N MET A 897 37.99 -26.16 -9.20
CA MET A 897 37.67 -26.09 -7.77
C MET A 897 38.64 -25.17 -7.00
N GLU A 898 39.94 -25.25 -7.26
CA GLU A 898 40.95 -24.40 -6.65
C GLU A 898 40.79 -22.94 -7.07
N SER A 899 40.63 -22.69 -8.38
CA SER A 899 40.41 -21.35 -8.92
C SER A 899 39.17 -20.68 -8.29
N LYS A 900 38.04 -21.41 -8.18
CA LYS A 900 36.84 -20.93 -7.47
C LYS A 900 37.09 -20.68 -5.99
N HIS A 901 37.93 -21.49 -5.34
CA HIS A 901 38.33 -21.26 -3.95
C HIS A 901 39.15 -19.97 -3.80
N GLU A 902 40.16 -19.78 -4.64
CA GLU A 902 41.03 -18.60 -4.62
C GLU A 902 40.25 -17.32 -4.89
N LEU A 903 39.39 -17.31 -5.91
CA LEU A 903 38.49 -16.20 -6.21
C LEU A 903 37.62 -15.85 -4.99
N ARG A 904 37.01 -16.86 -4.35
CA ARG A 904 36.20 -16.65 -3.14
C ARG A 904 37.04 -16.14 -1.96
N GLN A 905 38.30 -16.58 -1.82
CA GLN A 905 39.20 -16.05 -0.78
C GLN A 905 39.61 -14.62 -1.08
N GLU A 906 39.88 -14.29 -2.33
CA GLU A 906 40.23 -12.94 -2.77
C GLU A 906 39.05 -11.98 -2.55
N GLU A 907 37.84 -12.39 -2.93
CA GLU A 907 36.60 -11.67 -2.64
C GLU A 907 36.44 -11.42 -1.14
N LYS A 908 36.72 -12.40 -0.27
CA LYS A 908 36.66 -12.22 1.19
C LYS A 908 37.72 -11.25 1.71
N ARG A 909 38.95 -11.31 1.17
CA ARG A 909 40.04 -10.37 1.48
C ARG A 909 39.64 -8.94 1.08
N LYS A 910 38.99 -8.78 -0.08
CA LYS A 910 38.44 -7.50 -0.57
C LYS A 910 37.20 -7.03 0.21
N ALA A 911 36.32 -7.96 0.60
CA ALA A 911 35.02 -7.70 1.21
C ALA A 911 35.05 -7.55 2.73
N THR A 912 36.23 -7.61 3.36
CA THR A 912 36.40 -7.25 4.77
C THR A 912 36.92 -5.81 4.84
N PRO A 913 36.08 -4.77 4.63
CA PRO A 913 36.49 -3.42 4.94
C PRO A 913 36.88 -3.43 6.42
N SER A 914 38.10 -2.97 6.71
CA SER A 914 38.55 -2.81 8.08
C SER A 914 37.46 -2.06 8.87
N ARG A 915 37.36 -2.29 10.18
CA ARG A 915 36.39 -1.56 11.03
C ARG A 915 36.54 -0.03 10.84
N ALA A 916 37.75 0.42 10.50
CA ALA A 916 38.03 1.79 10.07
C ALA A 916 37.42 2.13 8.71
N ASN A 917 37.48 1.27 7.70
CA ASN A 917 36.81 1.47 6.40
C ASN A 917 35.27 1.46 6.53
N VAL A 918 34.67 0.61 7.36
CA VAL A 918 33.21 0.66 7.61
C VAL A 918 32.81 1.94 8.33
N LYS A 919 33.62 2.39 9.31
CA LYS A 919 33.39 3.65 10.01
C LYS A 919 33.61 4.85 9.08
N LEU A 920 34.60 4.77 8.19
CA LEU A 920 34.89 5.77 7.16
C LEU A 920 33.80 5.80 6.09
N GLU A 921 33.29 4.66 5.64
CA GLU A 921 32.14 4.53 4.75
C GLU A 921 30.89 5.11 5.41
N LYS A 922 30.63 4.77 6.67
CA LYS A 922 29.52 5.34 7.44
C LYS A 922 29.66 6.85 7.62
N GLN A 923 30.86 7.36 7.91
CA GLN A 923 31.14 8.79 7.96
C GLN A 923 30.98 9.45 6.59
N LYS A 924 31.50 8.84 5.52
CA LYS A 924 31.30 9.29 4.13
C LYS A 924 29.80 9.34 3.80
N GLN A 925 29.03 8.36 4.26
CA GLN A 925 27.59 8.24 4.03
C GLN A 925 26.78 9.27 4.83
N GLU A 926 27.13 9.50 6.10
CA GLU A 926 26.57 10.56 6.94
C GLU A 926 26.88 11.97 6.37
N LEU A 927 28.08 12.17 5.82
CA LEU A 927 28.48 13.43 5.19
C LEU A 927 27.83 13.67 3.81
N ARG A 928 27.34 12.61 3.17
CA ARG A 928 26.73 12.65 1.82
C ARG A 928 25.22 12.83 1.84
N GLY A 929 24.57 12.70 3.00
CA GLY A 929 23.19 12.21 3.00
C GLY A 929 22.07 13.13 3.47
N TYR A 930 22.36 14.25 4.13
CA TYR A 930 21.30 15.17 4.55
C TYR A 930 21.80 16.61 4.55
N GLY A 931 21.16 17.47 3.76
CA GLY A 931 21.54 18.89 3.68
C GLY A 931 22.67 19.20 2.69
N LEU A 932 23.10 18.23 1.86
CA LEU A 932 24.09 18.48 0.81
C LEU A 932 23.42 19.21 -0.36
N GLN A 933 23.85 20.43 -0.62
CA GLN A 933 23.48 21.20 -1.80
C GLN A 933 24.21 20.63 -3.03
N LEU A 934 23.46 20.08 -3.98
CA LEU A 934 24.00 19.70 -5.28
C LEU A 934 24.14 20.94 -6.16
N GLU A 935 25.16 20.95 -7.01
CA GLU A 935 25.30 22.02 -8.00
C GLU A 935 24.29 21.85 -9.13
N GLU A 936 23.83 22.96 -9.68
CA GLU A 936 22.90 23.02 -10.81
C GLU A 936 23.28 22.05 -11.95
N LYS A 937 24.57 22.00 -12.31
CA LYS A 937 25.09 21.11 -13.36
C LYS A 937 24.91 19.62 -13.01
N THR A 938 25.00 19.27 -11.73
CA THR A 938 24.78 17.90 -11.24
C THR A 938 23.30 17.56 -11.29
N ILE A 939 22.44 18.50 -10.87
CA ILE A 939 20.97 18.36 -10.95
C ILE A 939 20.54 18.18 -12.41
N GLN A 940 21.02 19.03 -13.32
CA GLN A 940 20.80 18.91 -14.75
C GLN A 940 21.32 17.58 -15.32
N GLY A 941 22.44 17.06 -14.80
CA GLY A 941 22.95 15.74 -15.18
C GLY A 941 22.03 14.60 -14.76
N VAL A 942 21.50 14.65 -13.54
CA VAL A 942 20.52 13.68 -13.02
C VAL A 942 19.19 13.79 -13.77
N GLU A 943 18.71 15.01 -14.02
CA GLU A 943 17.51 15.27 -14.82
C GLU A 943 17.66 14.78 -16.24
N LYS A 944 18.81 15.02 -16.88
CA LYS A 944 19.13 14.51 -18.20
C LYS A 944 19.13 12.98 -18.22
N ILE A 945 19.78 12.32 -17.27
CA ILE A 945 19.74 10.85 -17.15
C ILE A 945 18.29 10.36 -16.94
N SER A 946 17.49 11.10 -16.17
CA SER A 946 16.09 10.74 -15.92
C SER A 946 15.12 10.97 -17.08
N THR A 947 15.57 11.69 -18.11
CA THR A 947 14.80 11.97 -19.32
C THR A 947 15.43 11.32 -20.55
N THR A 948 16.56 10.62 -20.40
CA THR A 948 17.27 9.94 -21.49
C THR A 948 16.44 8.72 -21.92
N SER A 949 16.02 8.67 -23.18
CA SER A 949 15.33 7.49 -23.70
C SER A 949 16.26 6.26 -23.71
N PRO A 950 15.72 5.02 -23.71
CA PRO A 950 16.53 3.83 -23.88
C PRO A 950 17.45 3.90 -25.10
N GLU A 951 16.99 4.45 -26.23
CA GLU A 951 17.82 4.58 -27.43
C GLU A 951 18.95 5.60 -27.26
N GLU A 952 18.69 6.72 -26.56
CA GLU A 952 19.74 7.69 -26.25
C GLU A 952 20.78 7.13 -25.28
N ALA A 953 20.36 6.32 -24.30
CA ALA A 953 21.25 5.63 -23.38
C ALA A 953 22.16 4.64 -24.11
N PHE A 954 21.61 3.87 -25.06
CA PHE A 954 22.40 2.98 -25.92
C PHE A 954 23.35 3.76 -26.85
N LYS A 955 22.91 4.89 -27.43
CA LYS A 955 23.80 5.77 -28.23
C LYS A 955 24.96 6.34 -27.39
N LEU A 956 24.69 6.73 -26.14
CA LEU A 956 25.69 7.19 -25.18
C LEU A 956 26.69 6.08 -24.80
N ALA A 957 26.18 4.86 -24.58
CA ALA A 957 27.00 3.70 -24.28
C ALA A 957 27.88 3.29 -25.46
N ALA A 958 27.33 3.26 -26.67
CA ALA A 958 28.06 2.99 -27.91
C ALA A 958 29.19 4.02 -28.12
N LYS A 959 28.90 5.32 -27.90
CA LYS A 959 29.90 6.39 -27.95
C LYS A 959 31.04 6.19 -26.94
N ARG A 960 30.78 5.52 -25.82
CA ARG A 960 31.75 5.23 -24.75
C ARG A 960 32.33 3.81 -24.80
N LYS A 961 32.00 3.03 -25.82
CA LYS A 961 32.42 1.62 -25.97
C LYS A 961 31.99 0.74 -24.78
N ILE A 962 30.84 1.02 -24.18
CA ILE A 962 30.25 0.17 -23.15
C ILE A 962 29.37 -0.88 -23.86
N PRO A 963 29.52 -2.19 -23.57
CA PRO A 963 28.70 -3.24 -24.16
C PRO A 963 27.20 -3.00 -23.90
N GLU A 964 26.37 -3.23 -24.91
CA GLU A 964 24.92 -3.03 -24.81
C GLU A 964 24.28 -3.89 -23.71
N SER A 965 24.82 -5.09 -23.49
CA SER A 965 24.41 -6.03 -22.42
C SER A 965 24.47 -5.40 -21.03
N ASP A 966 25.50 -4.60 -20.76
CA ASP A 966 25.75 -4.00 -19.45
C ASP A 966 24.75 -2.87 -19.19
N VAL A 967 24.33 -2.16 -20.25
CA VAL A 967 23.37 -1.05 -20.19
C VAL A 967 21.95 -1.57 -20.07
N ARG A 968 21.61 -2.62 -20.84
CA ARG A 968 20.25 -3.19 -20.91
C ARG A 968 19.79 -3.71 -19.54
N SER A 969 20.68 -4.31 -18.77
CA SER A 969 20.39 -4.77 -17.40
C SER A 969 20.01 -3.65 -16.41
N HIS A 970 20.37 -2.40 -16.73
CA HIS A 970 20.18 -1.23 -15.87
C HIS A 970 19.05 -0.30 -16.33
N LEU A 971 18.60 -0.40 -17.59
CA LEU A 971 17.54 0.43 -18.16
C LEU A 971 16.18 0.24 -17.47
N HIS A 972 15.78 -0.99 -17.15
CA HIS A 972 14.53 -1.23 -16.39
C HIS A 972 14.59 -0.71 -14.95
N ALA A 973 15.79 -0.59 -14.38
CA ALA A 973 15.97 -0.01 -13.06
C ALA A 973 16.00 1.53 -13.11
N LEU A 974 16.40 2.12 -14.24
CA LEU A 974 16.63 3.56 -14.37
C LEU A 974 15.40 4.38 -13.98
N ASP A 975 14.20 4.06 -14.47
CA ASP A 975 12.97 4.78 -14.09
C ASP A 975 12.69 4.76 -12.58
N GLY A 976 12.79 3.58 -11.96
CA GLY A 976 12.60 3.44 -10.51
C GLY A 976 13.70 4.13 -9.69
N LEU A 977 14.91 4.24 -10.23
CA LEU A 977 16.02 4.94 -9.59
C LEU A 977 15.93 6.47 -9.79
N ASN A 978 15.44 6.91 -10.94
CA ASN A 978 15.20 8.31 -11.29
C ASN A 978 14.13 8.90 -10.38
N GLU A 979 13.04 8.17 -10.17
CA GLU A 979 11.97 8.63 -9.30
C GLU A 979 12.40 8.69 -7.83
N ARG A 980 13.24 7.73 -7.39
CA ARG A 980 13.86 7.82 -6.06
C ARG A 980 14.84 8.98 -5.96
N ALA A 981 15.61 9.29 -7.01
CA ALA A 981 16.52 10.43 -7.02
C ALA A 981 15.75 11.75 -6.92
N ARG A 982 14.67 11.91 -7.69
CA ARG A 982 13.76 13.07 -7.61
C ARG A 982 13.11 13.25 -6.25
N LEU A 983 12.57 12.17 -5.66
CA LEU A 983 11.95 12.24 -4.33
C LEU A 983 12.95 12.55 -3.21
N SER A 984 14.24 12.33 -3.46
CA SER A 984 15.31 12.47 -2.49
C SER A 984 16.09 13.77 -2.61
N ILE A 985 15.82 14.60 -3.61
CA ILE A 985 16.43 15.93 -3.81
C ILE A 985 15.28 16.94 -3.82
N ASN A 986 15.35 18.01 -3.04
CA ASN A 986 14.30 19.05 -3.09
C ASN A 986 14.47 19.96 -4.32
N GLU A 987 13.50 20.84 -4.56
CA GLU A 987 13.54 21.83 -5.65
C GLU A 987 14.79 22.73 -5.58
N ASP A 988 15.33 22.93 -4.37
CA ASP A 988 16.57 23.67 -4.16
C ASP A 988 17.83 22.82 -4.36
N GLY A 989 17.77 21.57 -4.81
CA GLY A 989 18.97 20.73 -5.01
C GLY A 989 19.57 20.12 -3.74
N VAL A 990 18.89 20.19 -2.60
CA VAL A 990 19.30 19.63 -1.31
C VAL A 990 18.87 18.17 -1.18
N VAL A 991 19.83 17.29 -0.89
CA VAL A 991 19.58 15.88 -0.63
C VAL A 991 18.81 15.69 0.70
N LYS A 992 17.59 15.15 0.61
CA LYS A 992 16.68 14.78 1.71
C LYS A 992 16.86 13.34 2.21
N ASP A 993 17.29 12.42 1.34
CA ASP A 993 17.49 11.01 1.70
C ASP A 993 18.97 10.63 1.68
N PRO A 994 19.56 10.22 2.83
CA PRO A 994 20.94 9.80 2.91
C PRO A 994 21.31 8.56 2.10
N TYR A 995 20.31 7.85 1.58
CA TYR A 995 20.49 6.64 0.79
C TYR A 995 20.38 6.86 -0.72
N VAL A 996 20.09 8.09 -1.19
CA VAL A 996 19.95 8.40 -2.63
C VAL A 996 21.20 8.06 -3.44
N ASN A 997 22.37 8.20 -2.81
CA ASN A 997 23.66 8.00 -3.46
C ASN A 997 23.96 6.54 -3.81
N ARG A 998 23.26 5.55 -3.23
CA ARG A 998 23.62 4.13 -3.44
C ARG A 998 23.10 3.59 -4.78
N PRO A 999 21.85 3.88 -5.18
CA PRO A 999 21.44 3.75 -6.58
C PRO A 999 22.25 4.59 -7.54
N MET A 1000 22.47 5.85 -7.19
CA MET A 1000 23.20 6.81 -8.02
C MET A 1000 24.66 6.41 -8.22
N GLU A 1001 25.35 5.81 -7.24
CA GLU A 1001 26.71 5.25 -7.36
C GLU A 1001 26.77 4.05 -8.30
N LYS A 1002 25.73 3.21 -8.31
CA LYS A 1002 25.66 2.06 -9.23
C LYS A 1002 25.44 2.52 -10.67
N VAL A 1003 24.55 3.50 -10.88
CA VAL A 1003 24.35 4.16 -12.18
C VAL A 1003 25.60 4.98 -12.56
N SER A 1004 26.27 5.57 -11.57
CA SER A 1004 27.47 6.40 -11.70
C SER A 1004 28.68 5.65 -12.20
N LYS A 1005 28.91 4.44 -11.70
CA LYS A 1005 30.00 3.59 -12.17
C LYS A 1005 29.88 3.25 -13.66
N SER A 1006 28.66 3.32 -14.22
CA SER A 1006 28.40 3.04 -15.63
C SER A 1006 28.25 4.31 -16.49
N LEU A 1007 27.93 5.47 -15.91
CA LEU A 1007 27.54 6.68 -16.68
C LEU A 1007 28.18 8.01 -16.26
N LEU A 1008 28.73 8.16 -15.04
CA LEU A 1008 29.37 9.42 -14.65
C LEU A 1008 30.72 9.60 -15.36
N THR A 1009 31.05 10.85 -15.71
CA THR A 1009 32.34 11.16 -16.31
C THR A 1009 33.44 11.20 -15.24
N PRO A 1010 34.70 10.90 -15.61
CA PRO A 1010 35.85 10.99 -14.70
C PRO A 1010 35.98 12.36 -14.00
N GLU A 1011 35.52 13.45 -14.64
CA GLU A 1011 35.58 14.79 -14.05
C GLU A 1011 34.69 14.93 -12.80
N ILE A 1012 33.51 14.29 -12.78
CA ILE A 1012 32.57 14.37 -11.65
C ILE A 1012 33.12 13.60 -10.45
N ASN A 1013 33.76 12.44 -10.68
CA ASN A 1013 34.43 11.70 -9.62
C ASN A 1013 35.62 12.48 -9.05
N ALA A 1014 36.44 13.10 -9.91
CA ALA A 1014 37.57 13.93 -9.49
C ALA A 1014 37.11 15.15 -8.66
N GLU A 1015 35.98 15.75 -8.99
CA GLU A 1015 35.42 16.89 -8.25
C GLU A 1015 34.89 16.48 -6.87
N ILE A 1016 34.19 15.34 -6.78
CA ILE A 1016 33.74 14.77 -5.49
C ILE A 1016 34.96 14.47 -4.60
N ASP A 1017 36.00 13.86 -5.15
CA ASP A 1017 37.22 13.53 -4.42
C ASP A 1017 37.99 14.80 -4.00
N ALA A 1018 38.04 15.84 -4.83
CA ALA A 1018 38.64 17.12 -4.49
C ALA A 1018 37.91 17.84 -3.34
N ARG A 1019 36.57 17.77 -3.30
CA ARG A 1019 35.78 18.32 -2.18
C ARG A 1019 35.99 17.53 -0.89
N LEU A 1020 36.14 16.20 -0.99
CA LEU A 1020 36.48 15.34 0.15
C LEU A 1020 37.88 15.66 0.69
N ALA A 1021 38.84 15.96 -0.18
CA ALA A 1021 40.18 16.37 0.20
C ALA A 1021 40.21 17.75 0.88
N LYS A 1022 39.34 18.69 0.49
CA LYS A 1022 39.25 20.04 1.07
C LYS A 1022 38.59 20.09 2.45
N LYS A 1023 37.79 19.07 2.79
CA LYS A 1023 37.08 18.96 4.08
C LYS A 1023 37.87 18.17 5.13
N LYS A 1024 38.78 17.29 4.68
CA LYS A 1024 39.86 16.74 5.50
C LYS A 1024 40.89 17.82 5.79
#